data_AF-A0A812T9K1-F1
#
_entry.id   AF-A0A812T9K1-F1
#
_cell.length_a   1.000
_cell.length_b   1.000
_cell.length_c   1.000
_cell.angle_alpha   90.00
_cell.angle_beta   90.00
_cell.angle_gamma   90.00
#
_symmetry.space_group_name_H-M   'P 1'
#
loop_
_entity.id
_entity.type
_entity.pdbx_description
1 polymer ?
#
loop_
_entity_poly.entity_id
_entity_poly.type
_entity_poly.pdbx_seq_one_letter_code
_entity_poly.pdbx_strand_id
1 'polypeptide(L)'
;MQDVTATPDGSSAVVHVSDVGQVAVPWNSQSTAGVLAARTATKLLSFLFSLGSFLGVWPAAGDIIAAVKSRLAEEPWHGNVVVSRGPERLESSEVASKDGLLVNLCQGHPRRGVPLEIATEILGRHWMVVQSEARSTGRLVWLRRSGITISQIQALLLFAQSMIAFWTGTFGEERGRALSYETFNLYHADQWILRPATAGRRGPGCSYVELVADTKEDQHPEWFVSHAWLEPIRLFLLCLCRHAAVRGLRRTAAYWVCAYANNQHELELAMSPNPRKTSFYKAMQLCQGVLLVLDAKATPFRRIWCCFEESIAVEERHSAALLLDVAATDDRHHAHVITDGPAGVERSVLPLIGLVTKARREESFPGHLLRRGMEVHIQTAECFKDVDKTRILNSIAYSRANTGALDDSFPEEHANYDLVNRALASHFSIASMYGCYTRQADVAPLLRALQQDQSRHTMQLSLTGCLNFRDAELRSLLEHLPAELQTLRLDLCFTGITAWTQEFEVAAVSLRHLQLRITGAASRLSGMNNLLHPSLQHLELWLANLPSLVQMELKALDQLRQVQELVMLVDGCPKLPPTSKQALRPISILICGSSNLEPGFRDAWPRATDAPPPPQLEVPRCPVRATPEQGLTCVASRRGRLEVGLVV
;
A
#
# COMPACT_ATOMS: atom_id res chain seq x y z
N MET A 1 -31.44 -11.32 53.29
CA MET A 1 -32.38 -10.30 53.79
C MET A 1 -32.52 -9.27 52.69
N GLN A 2 -33.56 -9.17 51.88
CA GLN A 2 -34.90 -9.79 51.74
C GLN A 2 -35.16 -9.77 50.21
N ASP A 3 -35.42 -10.91 49.56
CA ASP A 3 -36.76 -11.45 49.18
C ASP A 3 -37.37 -10.70 47.97
N VAL A 4 -38.05 -11.27 46.96
CA VAL A 4 -38.67 -12.58 46.59
C VAL A 4 -39.24 -12.31 45.15
N THR A 5 -39.30 -13.19 44.14
CA THR A 5 -40.21 -14.36 43.93
C THR A 5 -39.93 -14.97 42.54
N ALA A 6 -40.37 -16.22 42.36
CA ALA A 6 -40.09 -17.12 41.24
C ALA A 6 -41.24 -17.32 40.23
N THR A 7 -40.87 -17.65 38.97
CA THR A 7 -41.45 -18.64 37.99
C THR A 7 -42.86 -18.43 37.38
N PRO A 8 -43.28 -19.19 36.32
CA PRO A 8 -42.56 -20.02 35.31
C PRO A 8 -43.04 -19.78 33.85
N ASP A 9 -42.33 -20.33 32.85
CA ASP A 9 -42.97 -21.18 31.81
C ASP A 9 -41.94 -21.84 30.89
N GLY A 10 -42.17 -23.12 30.62
CA GLY A 10 -41.29 -23.99 29.85
C GLY A 10 -41.63 -24.05 28.36
N SER A 11 -40.64 -24.40 27.56
CA SER A 11 -40.84 -25.27 26.39
C SER A 11 -39.53 -25.94 26.00
N SER A 12 -39.68 -27.22 25.69
CA SER A 12 -38.71 -28.27 25.43
C SER A 12 -38.04 -28.18 24.06
N ALA A 13 -36.75 -28.56 23.98
CA ALA A 13 -36.18 -29.29 22.83
C ALA A 13 -34.85 -29.98 23.17
N VAL A 14 -34.96 -31.29 23.47
CA VAL A 14 -34.14 -32.42 23.01
C VAL A 14 -32.64 -32.20 22.70
N VAL A 15 -31.77 -32.80 23.53
CA VAL A 15 -30.39 -33.17 23.17
C VAL A 15 -30.22 -34.68 23.39
N HIS A 16 -29.96 -35.42 22.31
CA HIS A 16 -29.58 -36.83 22.37
C HIS A 16 -28.06 -36.97 22.47
N VAL A 17 -27.61 -37.77 23.44
CA VAL A 17 -26.25 -38.28 23.61
C VAL A 17 -26.20 -39.71 23.07
N SER A 18 -25.17 -40.06 22.30
CA SER A 18 -24.55 -41.41 22.27
C SER A 18 -23.24 -41.42 21.45
N ASP A 19 -22.14 -41.25 22.15
CA ASP A 19 -21.02 -42.18 22.36
C ASP A 19 -20.58 -43.27 21.34
N VAL A 20 -19.23 -43.34 21.22
CA VAL A 20 -18.27 -44.45 21.01
C VAL A 20 -18.05 -45.10 19.62
N GLY A 21 -16.77 -45.10 19.19
CA GLY A 21 -16.21 -46.04 18.21
C GLY A 21 -14.77 -45.78 17.77
N GLN A 22 -13.78 -46.13 18.61
CA GLN A 22 -12.32 -46.12 18.35
C GLN A 22 -11.89 -47.04 17.19
N VAL A 23 -10.75 -46.74 16.53
CA VAL A 23 -9.57 -47.65 16.45
C VAL A 23 -8.29 -46.81 16.21
N ALA A 24 -7.30 -47.01 17.08
CA ALA A 24 -5.91 -46.60 16.92
C ALA A 24 -5.01 -47.85 16.94
N VAL A 25 -3.91 -47.86 16.17
CA VAL A 25 -2.71 -48.67 16.43
C VAL A 25 -1.45 -47.87 16.04
N PRO A 26 -0.35 -47.89 16.82
CA PRO A 26 0.71 -46.87 16.82
C PRO A 26 2.04 -47.34 16.19
N TRP A 27 2.91 -46.39 15.86
CA TRP A 27 4.34 -46.63 15.64
C TRP A 27 5.19 -45.82 16.63
N ASN A 28 5.90 -46.56 17.49
CA ASN A 28 6.95 -46.11 18.39
C ASN A 28 8.29 -46.11 17.66
N SER A 29 9.11 -45.06 17.84
CA SER A 29 10.54 -45.24 18.14
C SER A 29 11.08 -44.01 18.87
N GLN A 30 11.70 -44.28 20.02
CA GLN A 30 12.38 -43.34 20.90
C GLN A 30 13.81 -43.09 20.39
N SER A 31 14.35 -41.90 20.67
CA SER A 31 15.75 -41.78 21.09
C SER A 31 15.83 -40.98 22.40
N THR A 32 16.29 -41.68 23.44
CA THR A 32 16.30 -41.30 24.86
C THR A 32 17.67 -40.80 25.31
N ALA A 33 18.32 -39.92 24.54
CA ALA A 33 19.65 -39.38 24.86
C ALA A 33 19.69 -37.86 25.18
N GLY A 34 18.64 -37.09 24.86
CA GLY A 34 18.65 -35.62 24.99
C GLY A 34 18.20 -35.05 26.34
N VAL A 35 17.50 -35.83 27.17
CA VAL A 35 16.82 -35.29 28.38
C VAL A 35 17.62 -35.50 29.67
N LEU A 36 18.69 -36.31 29.64
CA LEU A 36 19.55 -36.54 30.81
C LEU A 36 20.72 -35.54 30.90
N ALA A 37 21.18 -34.94 29.79
CA ALA A 37 22.27 -33.96 29.79
C ALA A 37 21.84 -32.57 30.30
N ALA A 38 20.58 -32.17 30.07
CA ALA A 38 20.07 -30.87 30.47
C ALA A 38 19.75 -30.76 31.98
N ARG A 39 19.64 -31.89 32.70
CA ARG A 39 19.35 -31.90 34.15
C ARG A 39 20.60 -31.97 35.04
N THR A 40 21.76 -32.33 34.48
CA THR A 40 23.04 -32.36 35.20
C THR A 40 23.76 -30.99 35.15
N ALA A 41 23.60 -30.22 34.07
CA ALA A 41 24.21 -28.90 33.92
C ALA A 41 23.62 -27.84 34.88
N THR A 42 22.30 -27.87 35.12
CA THR A 42 21.62 -26.91 36.01
C THR A 42 21.93 -27.16 37.49
N LYS A 43 22.27 -28.40 37.86
CA LYS A 43 22.71 -28.74 39.23
C LYS A 43 24.19 -28.41 39.49
N LEU A 44 25.04 -28.43 38.46
CA LEU A 44 26.45 -28.04 38.59
C LEU A 44 26.61 -26.51 38.76
N LEU A 45 25.80 -25.71 38.05
CA LEU A 45 25.78 -24.24 38.18
C LEU A 45 25.24 -23.76 39.53
N SER A 46 24.25 -24.47 40.10
CA SER A 46 23.73 -24.21 41.45
C SER A 46 24.74 -24.57 42.55
N PHE A 47 25.55 -25.62 42.35
CA PHE A 47 26.59 -26.02 43.30
C PHE A 47 27.80 -25.08 43.27
N LEU A 48 28.20 -24.59 42.08
CA LEU A 48 29.27 -23.61 41.93
C LEU A 48 28.92 -22.23 42.50
N PHE A 49 27.64 -21.82 42.44
CA PHE A 49 27.15 -20.61 43.10
C PHE A 49 27.16 -20.71 44.64
N SER A 50 26.96 -21.91 45.20
CA SER A 50 27.07 -22.14 46.66
C SER A 50 28.50 -22.26 47.16
N LEU A 51 29.45 -22.72 46.34
CA LEU A 51 30.86 -22.82 46.74
C LEU A 51 31.59 -21.46 46.74
N GLY A 52 31.19 -20.54 45.86
CA GLY A 52 31.77 -19.17 45.80
C GLY A 52 31.43 -18.32 47.04
N SER A 53 30.25 -18.52 47.63
CA SER A 53 29.83 -17.85 48.87
C SER A 53 30.55 -18.36 50.12
N PHE A 54 31.25 -19.50 50.05
CA PHE A 54 31.98 -20.10 51.17
C PHE A 54 33.47 -19.74 51.20
N LEU A 55 34.01 -19.10 50.14
CA LEU A 55 35.45 -18.81 49.99
C LEU A 55 35.82 -17.31 49.99
N GLY A 56 34.87 -16.41 50.26
CA GLY A 56 35.19 -15.05 50.71
C GLY A 56 35.99 -14.16 49.74
N VAL A 57 35.83 -14.33 48.43
CA VAL A 57 36.37 -13.40 47.43
C VAL A 57 35.19 -12.82 46.66
N TRP A 58 34.89 -11.54 46.92
CA TRP A 58 34.40 -10.47 46.02
C TRP A 58 33.75 -9.35 46.88
N PRO A 59 34.08 -8.06 46.67
CA PRO A 59 33.71 -6.99 47.59
C PRO A 59 32.27 -6.51 47.43
N ALA A 60 31.74 -6.04 48.55
CA ALA A 60 30.37 -5.62 48.81
C ALA A 60 29.96 -4.29 48.13
N ALA A 61 28.65 -4.07 48.14
CA ALA A 61 27.97 -2.88 47.65
C ALA A 61 28.41 -1.56 48.34
N GLY A 62 28.44 -0.49 47.52
CA GLY A 62 28.31 0.91 47.94
C GLY A 62 29.61 1.67 48.09
N ASP A 63 29.85 2.64 47.20
CA ASP A 63 30.45 3.93 47.57
C ASP A 63 30.03 5.05 46.61
N ILE A 64 29.64 6.16 47.22
CA ILE A 64 29.17 7.43 46.66
C ILE A 64 30.38 8.25 46.20
N ILE A 65 30.35 8.85 45.00
CA ILE A 65 31.34 9.88 44.63
C ILE A 65 30.64 11.15 44.09
N ALA A 66 30.69 12.18 44.94
CA ALA A 66 30.40 13.61 44.75
C ALA A 66 28.93 14.10 44.77
N ALA A 67 28.63 14.94 45.76
CA ALA A 67 27.45 15.81 45.83
C ALA A 67 27.80 17.22 45.33
N VAL A 68 27.06 17.74 44.35
CA VAL A 68 27.10 19.16 43.98
C VAL A 68 25.72 19.75 44.30
N LYS A 69 25.67 20.65 45.29
CA LYS A 69 24.50 21.50 45.57
C LYS A 69 24.35 22.50 44.42
N SER A 70 23.37 22.33 43.53
CA SER A 70 22.92 23.42 42.67
C SER A 70 21.69 24.09 43.27
N ARG A 71 21.83 25.36 43.68
CA ARG A 71 20.70 26.26 43.93
C ARG A 71 20.23 26.82 42.61
N LEU A 72 19.21 26.24 41.98
CA LEU A 72 18.35 26.94 41.02
C LEU A 72 16.92 26.43 41.23
N ALA A 73 16.04 27.34 41.61
CA ALA A 73 14.61 27.08 41.78
C ALA A 73 13.88 27.41 40.48
N GLU A 74 12.88 26.59 40.17
CA GLU A 74 11.82 26.78 39.15
C GLU A 74 12.16 26.50 37.68
N GLU A 75 12.24 25.21 37.32
CA GLU A 75 11.69 24.67 36.05
C GLU A 75 11.27 23.19 36.26
N PRO A 76 10.04 22.76 35.94
CA PRO A 76 9.62 21.37 36.04
C PRO A 76 9.99 20.61 34.75
N TRP A 77 10.36 19.34 34.87
CA TRP A 77 10.74 18.38 33.80
C TRP A 77 12.22 18.15 33.51
N HIS A 78 13.10 18.20 34.50
CA HIS A 78 14.28 17.32 34.54
C HIS A 78 14.42 16.67 35.93
N GLY A 79 14.28 15.34 35.99
CA GLY A 79 14.52 14.52 37.18
C GLY A 79 14.14 13.06 36.85
N ASN A 80 14.97 12.03 37.00
CA ASN A 80 16.22 11.86 37.73
C ASN A 80 17.23 11.08 36.87
N VAL A 81 18.51 11.32 37.18
CA VAL A 81 19.70 10.68 36.63
C VAL A 81 19.60 9.14 36.70
N VAL A 82 19.70 8.49 35.54
CA VAL A 82 20.28 7.14 35.42
C VAL A 82 21.54 7.31 34.60
N VAL A 83 22.69 6.99 35.20
CA VAL A 83 23.98 6.93 34.51
C VAL A 83 23.98 5.69 33.63
N SER A 84 23.56 5.83 32.38
CA SER A 84 24.05 4.95 31.32
C SER A 84 25.22 5.68 30.68
N ARG A 85 26.43 5.11 30.78
CA ARG A 85 27.52 5.51 29.89
C ARG A 85 27.08 5.10 28.47
N GLY A 86 26.44 6.02 27.75
CA GLY A 86 26.58 6.08 26.30
C GLY A 86 28.07 6.00 25.94
N PRO A 87 28.43 5.43 24.79
CA PRO A 87 29.71 4.76 24.63
C PRO A 87 30.87 5.71 24.91
N GLU A 88 31.60 5.42 25.99
CA GLU A 88 33.03 5.72 26.01
C GLU A 88 33.64 5.07 24.75
N ARG A 89 34.57 5.79 24.13
CA ARG A 89 35.35 5.33 22.98
C ARG A 89 35.77 3.87 23.17
N LEU A 90 35.31 2.99 22.29
CA LEU A 90 36.08 1.80 21.94
C LEU A 90 37.32 2.29 21.20
N GLU A 91 38.46 2.27 21.89
CA GLU A 91 39.76 2.45 21.25
C GLU A 91 39.96 1.30 20.25
N SER A 92 40.57 1.59 19.10
CA SER A 92 40.75 0.65 17.97
C SER A 92 41.47 -0.65 18.37
N SER A 93 42.15 -0.66 19.52
CA SER A 93 42.85 -1.80 20.10
C SER A 93 41.95 -2.81 20.82
N GLU A 94 40.70 -2.48 21.14
CA GLU A 94 39.80 -3.37 21.92
C GLU A 94 38.94 -4.29 21.05
N VAL A 95 38.91 -4.08 19.73
CA VAL A 95 38.29 -4.99 18.75
C VAL A 95 39.22 -6.16 18.38
N ALA A 96 40.45 -6.16 18.91
CA ALA A 96 41.46 -7.16 18.61
C ALA A 96 41.97 -7.86 19.88
N SER A 97 41.10 -8.53 20.65
CA SER A 97 41.55 -9.55 21.58
C SER A 97 41.26 -10.95 21.04
N LYS A 98 42.37 -11.62 20.71
CA LYS A 98 42.58 -13.06 20.54
C LYS A 98 41.50 -13.93 21.21
N ASP A 99 40.53 -14.38 20.43
CA ASP A 99 40.17 -15.80 20.29
C ASP A 99 39.11 -15.90 19.19
N GLY A 100 39.54 -16.44 18.04
CA GLY A 100 38.70 -16.59 16.88
C GLY A 100 37.58 -17.60 17.14
N LEU A 101 36.35 -17.11 17.27
CA LEU A 101 35.16 -17.93 17.20
C LEU A 101 33.98 -17.17 16.57
N LEU A 102 34.12 -16.87 15.28
CA LEU A 102 32.99 -16.68 14.36
C LEU A 102 32.84 -17.97 13.55
N VAL A 103 32.06 -18.92 14.06
CA VAL A 103 31.74 -20.18 13.37
C VAL A 103 30.25 -20.26 13.09
N ASN A 104 29.92 -20.20 11.80
CA ASN A 104 28.82 -20.85 11.07
C ASN A 104 27.39 -20.79 11.62
N LEU A 105 26.57 -19.91 11.04
CA LEU A 105 25.15 -20.19 10.79
C LEU A 105 24.71 -19.65 9.41
N CYS A 106 25.31 -20.17 8.35
CA CYS A 106 24.74 -20.18 6.99
C CYS A 106 25.24 -21.42 6.25
N GLN A 107 24.52 -22.54 6.33
CA GLN A 107 24.62 -23.61 5.33
C GLN A 107 23.26 -23.78 4.65
N GLY A 108 23.24 -23.44 3.37
CA GLY A 108 22.10 -23.44 2.46
C GLY A 108 22.42 -22.68 1.17
N HIS A 109 23.49 -23.07 0.47
CA HIS A 109 23.99 -22.52 -0.80
C HIS A 109 23.01 -22.72 -2.00
N PRO A 110 23.24 -22.15 -3.20
CA PRO A 110 23.66 -20.77 -3.52
C PRO A 110 22.95 -20.21 -4.79
N ARG A 111 22.82 -18.88 -4.90
CA ARG A 111 23.38 -18.09 -6.04
C ARG A 111 23.08 -16.60 -5.84
N ARG A 112 24.18 -15.84 -5.67
CA ARG A 112 24.31 -14.37 -5.53
C ARG A 112 23.90 -13.79 -4.17
N GLY A 113 24.75 -14.03 -3.17
CA GLY A 113 24.79 -13.25 -1.93
C GLY A 113 25.43 -11.88 -2.16
N VAL A 114 24.92 -10.87 -1.46
CA VAL A 114 25.57 -9.57 -1.31
C VAL A 114 26.78 -9.75 -0.37
N PRO A 115 27.98 -9.23 -0.68
CA PRO A 115 29.15 -9.42 0.16
C PRO A 115 29.02 -8.70 1.51
N LEU A 116 29.54 -9.34 2.55
CA LEU A 116 29.74 -8.81 3.91
C LEU A 116 30.59 -7.51 3.93
N GLU A 117 31.25 -7.18 2.82
CA GLU A 117 32.06 -5.97 2.63
C GLU A 117 31.25 -4.67 2.79
N ILE A 118 29.95 -4.64 2.45
CA ILE A 118 29.14 -3.42 2.62
C ILE A 118 28.98 -3.07 4.11
N ALA A 119 28.80 -4.06 4.99
CA ALA A 119 28.65 -3.80 6.42
C ALA A 119 29.96 -3.29 7.05
N THR A 120 31.11 -3.78 6.57
CA THR A 120 32.43 -3.31 7.01
C THR A 120 32.80 -1.97 6.40
N GLU A 121 32.35 -1.67 5.18
CA GLU A 121 32.54 -0.38 4.53
C GLU A 121 31.65 0.72 5.14
N ILE A 122 30.43 0.39 5.58
CA ILE A 122 29.57 1.27 6.39
C ILE A 122 30.22 1.55 7.75
N LEU A 123 30.77 0.52 8.42
CA LEU A 123 31.47 0.69 9.69
C LEU A 123 32.80 1.45 9.56
N GLY A 124 33.53 1.27 8.45
CA GLY A 124 34.87 1.82 8.24
C GLY A 124 34.91 3.21 7.59
N ARG A 125 33.96 3.55 6.70
CA ARG A 125 33.96 4.86 6.00
C ARG A 125 33.18 5.97 6.73
N HIS A 126 32.22 5.64 7.61
CA HIS A 126 31.32 6.63 8.21
C HIS A 126 31.66 7.05 9.66
N TRP A 127 32.74 6.55 10.26
CA TRP A 127 33.22 7.09 11.54
C TRP A 127 34.02 8.41 11.39
N MET A 128 34.31 8.82 10.15
CA MET A 128 34.65 10.21 9.86
C MET A 128 33.36 11.02 9.73
N VAL A 129 33.08 11.80 10.77
CA VAL A 129 32.04 12.84 10.76
C VAL A 129 32.18 13.67 9.50
N VAL A 130 31.27 13.46 8.55
CA VAL A 130 31.14 14.31 7.37
C VAL A 130 30.75 15.70 7.86
N GLN A 131 31.67 16.66 7.73
CA GLN A 131 31.36 18.06 7.94
C GLN A 131 30.48 18.53 6.79
N SER A 132 29.20 18.82 7.03
CA SER A 132 28.42 19.61 6.08
C SER A 132 28.56 21.09 6.41
N GLU A 133 29.37 21.81 5.65
CA GLU A 133 29.31 23.28 5.57
C GLU A 133 28.08 23.69 4.74
N ALA A 134 26.87 23.39 5.23
CA ALA A 134 25.65 23.81 4.56
C ALA A 134 25.31 25.25 4.95
N ARG A 135 25.63 26.20 4.05
CA ARG A 135 25.16 27.60 4.13
C ARG A 135 23.62 27.64 4.21
N SER A 136 23.11 28.52 5.08
CA SER A 136 21.73 28.57 5.59
C SER A 136 20.59 28.62 4.56
N THR A 137 20.86 28.99 3.30
CA THR A 137 19.85 29.02 2.23
C THR A 137 19.68 27.68 1.49
N GLY A 138 20.63 26.74 1.61
CA GLY A 138 20.58 25.42 0.93
C GLY A 138 19.84 24.32 1.71
N ARG A 139 19.67 24.48 3.03
CA ARG A 139 19.19 23.42 3.94
C ARG A 139 17.70 23.10 3.74
N LEU A 140 16.86 24.10 3.47
CA LEU A 140 15.41 23.92 3.20
C LEU A 140 15.11 23.25 1.84
N VAL A 141 15.99 23.44 0.84
CA VAL A 141 15.90 22.77 -0.45
C VAL A 141 16.26 21.29 -0.32
N TRP A 142 17.21 20.99 0.57
CA TRP A 142 17.61 19.63 0.91
C TRP A 142 16.48 18.88 1.64
N LEU A 143 15.92 19.44 2.71
CA LEU A 143 14.85 18.81 3.52
C LEU A 143 13.67 18.22 2.73
N ARG A 144 13.21 18.90 1.68
CA ARG A 144 12.06 18.44 0.86
C ARG A 144 12.47 17.36 -0.15
N ARG A 145 13.76 17.27 -0.46
CA ARG A 145 14.37 16.29 -1.37
C ARG A 145 15.19 15.23 -0.62
N SER A 146 14.94 15.07 0.68
CA SER A 146 15.60 14.07 1.53
C SER A 146 14.82 12.76 1.55
N GLY A 147 14.69 12.10 0.40
CA GLY A 147 14.09 10.77 0.30
C GLY A 147 15.08 9.69 0.74
N ILE A 148 14.61 8.72 1.53
CA ILE A 148 15.38 7.54 1.94
C ILE A 148 15.03 6.35 1.05
N THR A 149 16.02 5.55 0.68
CA THR A 149 15.84 4.32 -0.12
C THR A 149 15.55 3.11 0.77
N ILE A 150 14.92 2.09 0.19
CA ILE A 150 14.69 0.79 0.85
C ILE A 150 16.01 0.18 1.34
N SER A 151 17.09 0.28 0.56
CA SER A 151 18.42 -0.22 0.92
C SER A 151 19.04 0.49 2.12
N GLN A 152 18.85 1.81 2.24
CA GLN A 152 19.32 2.57 3.41
C GLN A 152 18.56 2.17 4.68
N ILE A 153 17.24 1.94 4.60
CA ILE A 153 16.46 1.43 5.75
C ILE A 153 16.88 0.01 6.12
N GLN A 154 17.16 -0.85 5.13
CA GLN A 154 17.70 -2.20 5.37
C GLN A 154 19.04 -2.16 6.10
N ALA A 155 19.95 -1.27 5.71
CA ALA A 155 21.23 -1.10 6.40
C ALA A 155 21.05 -0.67 7.86
N LEU A 156 20.11 0.25 8.14
CA LEU A 156 19.76 0.64 9.51
C LEU A 156 19.25 -0.56 10.33
N LEU A 157 18.39 -1.39 9.75
CA LEU A 157 17.86 -2.58 10.44
C LEU A 157 18.93 -3.64 10.69
N LEU A 158 19.86 -3.86 9.76
CA LEU A 158 20.99 -4.76 9.97
C LEU A 158 21.88 -4.30 11.12
N PHE A 159 22.16 -2.99 11.19
CA PHE A 159 22.86 -2.41 12.33
C PHE A 159 22.07 -2.60 13.63
N ALA A 160 20.78 -2.27 13.63
CA ALA A 160 19.92 -2.44 14.80
C ALA A 160 19.93 -3.90 15.30
N GLN A 161 19.83 -4.88 14.40
CA GLN A 161 19.84 -6.30 14.75
C GLN A 161 21.11 -6.72 15.50
N SER A 162 22.26 -6.14 15.15
CA SER A 162 23.54 -6.42 15.84
C SER A 162 23.66 -5.79 17.22
N MET A 163 22.92 -4.70 17.46
CA MET A 163 23.07 -3.87 18.67
C MET A 163 21.89 -3.98 19.65
N ILE A 164 20.73 -4.49 19.20
CA ILE A 164 19.45 -4.44 19.93
C ILE A 164 19.55 -5.03 21.35
N ALA A 165 20.37 -6.07 21.54
CA ALA A 165 20.55 -6.73 22.82
C ALA A 165 21.17 -5.84 23.91
N PHE A 166 21.81 -4.73 23.51
CA PHE A 166 22.43 -3.76 24.41
C PHE A 166 21.54 -2.53 24.66
N TRP A 167 20.37 -2.47 24.03
CA TRP A 167 19.48 -1.31 24.12
C TRP A 167 18.24 -1.62 24.96
N THR A 168 17.73 -0.57 25.59
CA THR A 168 16.50 -0.64 26.38
C THR A 168 15.46 0.35 25.87
N GLY A 169 14.19 0.03 26.09
CA GLY A 169 13.09 0.94 25.85
C GLY A 169 13.21 2.14 26.78
N THR A 170 12.75 3.29 26.30
CA THR A 170 13.07 4.58 26.93
C THR A 170 11.84 5.43 27.19
N PHE A 171 10.70 5.00 26.67
CA PHE A 171 9.38 5.61 26.85
C PHE A 171 8.32 4.53 26.97
N GLY A 172 7.13 4.91 27.46
CA GLY A 172 5.99 4.01 27.61
C GLY A 172 6.24 2.83 28.56
N GLU A 173 5.48 1.75 28.36
CA GLU A 173 5.53 0.55 29.20
C GLU A 173 6.83 -0.27 29.02
N GLU A 174 7.58 -0.01 27.96
CA GLU A 174 8.86 -0.67 27.65
C GLU A 174 10.07 0.03 28.31
N ARG A 175 9.85 1.14 29.04
CA ARG A 175 10.92 1.89 29.67
C ARG A 175 11.76 1.01 30.61
N GLY A 176 13.07 0.96 30.36
CA GLY A 176 14.04 0.15 31.10
C GLY A 176 14.05 -1.33 30.74
N ARG A 177 13.15 -1.81 29.88
CA ARG A 177 13.13 -3.20 29.40
C ARG A 177 14.03 -3.36 28.18
N ALA A 178 14.67 -4.52 28.04
CA ALA A 178 15.47 -4.83 26.86
C ALA A 178 14.62 -4.74 25.58
N LEU A 179 15.17 -4.14 24.53
CA LEU A 179 14.49 -4.07 23.23
C LEU A 179 14.58 -5.40 22.49
N SER A 180 13.56 -5.67 21.68
CA SER A 180 13.55 -6.79 20.73
C SER A 180 13.60 -6.27 19.30
N TYR A 181 14.16 -7.06 18.39
CA TYR A 181 14.15 -6.72 16.96
C TYR A 181 12.72 -6.67 16.42
N GLU A 182 11.83 -7.46 17.04
CA GLU A 182 10.42 -7.59 16.71
C GLU A 182 9.57 -6.39 17.13
N THR A 183 10.02 -5.56 18.07
CA THR A 183 9.31 -4.37 18.51
C THR A 183 10.07 -3.07 18.23
N PHE A 184 11.24 -3.16 17.60
CA PHE A 184 12.06 -2.01 17.25
C PHE A 184 11.35 -1.10 16.23
N ASN A 185 11.04 0.12 16.66
CA ASN A 185 10.23 1.11 15.93
C ASN A 185 11.01 2.43 15.77
N LEU A 186 10.41 3.44 15.15
CA LEU A 186 11.10 4.69 14.83
C LEU A 186 11.44 5.54 16.05
N TYR A 187 10.70 5.45 17.14
CA TYR A 187 11.10 6.11 18.39
C TYR A 187 12.37 5.48 18.97
N HIS A 188 12.48 4.15 18.92
CA HIS A 188 13.69 3.44 19.33
C HIS A 188 14.88 3.78 18.41
N ALA A 189 14.66 3.79 17.09
CA ALA A 189 15.69 4.16 16.13
C ALA A 189 16.14 5.62 16.29
N ASP A 190 15.21 6.55 16.51
CA ASP A 190 15.53 7.97 16.74
C ASP A 190 16.49 8.15 17.91
N GLN A 191 16.21 7.46 19.01
CA GLN A 191 17.02 7.56 20.22
C GLN A 191 18.37 6.85 20.12
N TRP A 192 18.39 5.61 19.63
CA TRP A 192 19.58 4.76 19.69
C TRP A 192 20.48 4.87 18.46
N ILE A 193 19.94 5.34 17.32
CA ILE A 193 20.64 5.37 16.04
C ILE A 193 20.64 6.78 15.46
N LEU A 194 19.47 7.34 15.13
CA LEU A 194 19.38 8.56 14.31
C LEU A 194 20.02 9.75 15.02
N ARG A 195 19.51 10.15 16.20
CA ARG A 195 20.06 11.32 16.91
C ARG A 195 21.54 11.15 17.27
N PRO A 196 22.00 10.00 17.82
CA PRO A 196 23.43 9.83 18.10
C PRO A 196 24.29 9.91 16.83
N ALA A 197 23.90 9.23 15.75
CA ALA A 197 24.70 9.18 14.52
C ALA A 197 24.73 10.52 13.78
N THR A 198 23.66 11.31 13.85
CA THR A 198 23.56 12.58 13.14
C THR A 198 23.90 13.80 14.00
N ALA A 199 24.36 13.60 15.23
CA ALA A 199 24.76 14.67 16.13
C ALA A 199 26.00 15.42 15.58
N GLY A 200 25.91 16.75 15.51
CA GLY A 200 27.03 17.57 15.07
C GLY A 200 28.04 17.75 16.20
N ARG A 201 29.32 17.45 15.96
CA ARG A 201 30.38 17.62 17.00
C ARG A 201 30.49 19.04 17.55
N ARG A 202 30.13 20.06 16.76
CA ARG A 202 30.18 21.50 17.10
C ARG A 202 29.07 22.31 16.42
N GLY A 203 27.99 21.67 15.98
CA GLY A 203 26.94 22.29 15.18
C GLY A 203 25.62 21.54 15.33
N PRO A 204 24.56 21.98 14.64
CA PRO A 204 23.18 21.52 14.89
C PRO A 204 22.85 20.09 14.42
N GLY A 205 23.85 19.28 14.06
CA GLY A 205 23.64 17.98 13.45
C GLY A 205 23.05 18.05 12.05
N CYS A 206 22.55 16.90 11.57
CA CYS A 206 21.91 16.75 10.26
C CYS A 206 20.76 15.73 10.30
N SER A 207 20.01 15.62 9.21
CA SER A 207 19.06 14.52 9.00
C SER A 207 19.78 13.20 8.75
N TYR A 208 19.09 12.07 8.94
CA TYR A 208 19.69 10.77 8.67
C TYR A 208 20.00 10.58 7.19
N VAL A 209 19.12 11.06 6.30
CA VAL A 209 19.36 11.03 4.86
C VAL A 209 20.61 11.81 4.47
N GLU A 210 20.86 13.00 5.06
CA GLU A 210 22.10 13.74 4.82
C GLU A 210 23.37 12.96 5.24
N LEU A 211 23.26 12.09 6.26
CA LEU A 211 24.38 11.27 6.71
C LEU A 211 24.65 10.08 5.78
N VAL A 212 23.61 9.46 5.22
CA VAL A 212 23.72 8.18 4.47
C VAL A 212 23.54 8.30 2.96
N ALA A 213 23.34 9.51 2.44
CA ALA A 213 23.19 9.74 1.01
C ALA A 213 24.55 9.74 0.30
N ASP A 214 24.67 8.97 -0.79
CA ASP A 214 25.84 8.98 -1.66
C ASP A 214 25.85 10.21 -2.59
N THR A 215 24.70 10.51 -3.19
CA THR A 215 24.49 11.70 -4.04
C THR A 215 23.16 12.36 -3.72
N LYS A 216 23.02 13.65 -4.06
CA LYS A 216 21.79 14.40 -3.82
C LYS A 216 20.68 14.00 -4.79
N GLU A 217 21.06 13.69 -6.02
CA GLU A 217 20.16 13.34 -7.12
C GLU A 217 19.40 12.05 -6.81
N ASP A 218 20.07 11.09 -6.17
CA ASP A 218 19.49 9.79 -5.78
C ASP A 218 18.48 9.90 -4.63
N GLN A 219 18.36 11.05 -3.96
CA GLN A 219 17.46 11.22 -2.81
C GLN A 219 16.16 11.94 -3.17
N HIS A 220 15.90 12.24 -4.45
CA HIS A 220 14.61 12.80 -4.84
C HIS A 220 13.47 11.84 -4.46
N PRO A 221 12.54 12.22 -3.56
CA PRO A 221 11.47 11.32 -3.15
C PRO A 221 10.47 11.12 -4.29
N GLU A 222 10.19 9.87 -4.63
CA GLU A 222 9.12 9.53 -5.57
C GLU A 222 7.76 9.49 -4.86
N TRP A 223 7.76 9.12 -3.58
CA TRP A 223 6.57 8.94 -2.76
C TRP A 223 6.76 9.54 -1.36
N PHE A 224 5.71 10.19 -0.86
CA PHE A 224 5.64 10.64 0.52
C PHE A 224 5.04 9.53 1.39
N VAL A 225 5.53 9.31 2.61
CA VAL A 225 5.04 8.24 3.47
C VAL A 225 4.37 8.79 4.74
N SER A 226 3.05 8.64 4.82
CA SER A 226 2.27 8.90 6.03
C SER A 226 2.22 7.64 6.89
N HIS A 227 2.68 7.72 8.14
CA HIS A 227 2.79 6.52 8.99
C HIS A 227 2.91 6.87 10.49
N ALA A 228 2.71 5.85 11.34
CA ALA A 228 2.94 5.93 12.78
C ALA A 228 4.36 5.47 13.14
N TRP A 229 5.06 6.23 13.99
CA TRP A 229 6.42 5.86 14.45
C TRP A 229 6.43 4.62 15.36
N LEU A 230 5.28 4.21 15.88
CA LEU A 230 5.13 3.04 16.75
C LEU A 230 5.22 1.71 15.98
N GLU A 231 4.97 1.73 14.67
CA GLU A 231 5.07 0.53 13.84
C GLU A 231 6.50 -0.03 13.85
N PRO A 232 6.70 -1.34 14.05
CA PRO A 232 8.02 -1.94 13.93
C PRO A 232 8.62 -1.68 12.54
N ILE A 233 9.86 -1.17 12.49
CA ILE A 233 10.50 -0.73 11.23
C ILE A 233 10.59 -1.89 10.22
N ARG A 234 10.72 -3.13 10.69
CA ARG A 234 10.72 -4.31 9.80
C ARG A 234 9.40 -4.49 9.05
N LEU A 235 8.25 -4.21 9.68
CA LEU A 235 6.93 -4.34 9.05
C LEU A 235 6.68 -3.18 8.10
N PHE A 236 7.02 -1.97 8.55
CA PHE A 236 7.06 -0.78 7.71
C PHE A 236 7.88 -0.99 6.43
N LEU A 237 9.06 -1.61 6.54
CA LEU A 237 9.93 -1.92 5.40
C LEU A 237 9.28 -2.94 4.44
N LEU A 238 8.56 -3.94 4.94
CA LEU A 238 7.81 -4.89 4.10
C LEU A 238 6.73 -4.16 3.29
N CYS A 239 6.02 -3.20 3.89
CA CYS A 239 5.06 -2.34 3.21
C CYS A 239 5.72 -1.55 2.07
N LEU A 240 6.87 -0.90 2.32
CA LEU A 240 7.60 -0.18 1.27
C LEU A 240 8.07 -1.11 0.13
N CYS A 241 8.61 -2.29 0.47
CA CYS A 241 9.05 -3.27 -0.52
C CYS A 241 7.89 -3.75 -1.39
N ARG A 242 6.74 -4.04 -0.78
CA ARG A 242 5.55 -4.47 -1.51
C ARG A 242 5.02 -3.37 -2.41
N HIS A 243 4.95 -2.15 -1.90
CA HIS A 243 4.49 -0.99 -2.67
C HIS A 243 5.41 -0.72 -3.87
N ALA A 244 6.73 -0.70 -3.67
CA ALA A 244 7.70 -0.56 -4.76
C ALA A 244 7.52 -1.64 -5.83
N ALA A 245 7.33 -2.90 -5.44
CA ALA A 245 7.08 -4.00 -6.37
C ALA A 245 5.78 -3.85 -7.14
N VAL A 246 4.68 -3.47 -6.48
CA VAL A 246 3.36 -3.26 -7.10
C VAL A 246 3.37 -2.10 -8.08
N ARG A 247 3.99 -0.98 -7.70
CA ARG A 247 4.12 0.21 -8.57
C ARG A 247 5.18 0.04 -9.67
N GLY A 248 6.03 -0.97 -9.59
CA GLY A 248 7.13 -1.17 -10.53
C GLY A 248 8.22 -0.11 -10.39
N LEU A 249 8.46 0.38 -9.17
CA LEU A 249 9.45 1.42 -8.91
C LEU A 249 10.88 0.87 -9.07
N ARG A 250 11.82 1.78 -9.32
CA ARG A 250 13.25 1.44 -9.42
C ARG A 250 13.78 1.01 -8.06
N ARG A 251 14.87 0.22 -8.06
CA ARG A 251 15.56 -0.18 -6.81
C ARG A 251 16.10 1.01 -6.02
N THR A 252 16.39 2.11 -6.71
CA THR A 252 16.87 3.37 -6.15
C THR A 252 15.74 4.33 -5.79
N ALA A 253 14.46 3.91 -5.91
CA ALA A 253 13.33 4.75 -5.56
C ALA A 253 13.42 5.16 -4.09
N ALA A 254 13.30 6.47 -3.85
CA ALA A 254 13.39 7.06 -2.54
C ALA A 254 12.00 7.46 -2.02
N TYR A 255 11.81 7.30 -0.72
CA TYR A 255 10.59 7.64 0.01
C TYR A 255 10.86 8.80 0.95
N TRP A 256 10.04 9.84 0.92
CA TRP A 256 10.11 10.87 1.96
C TRP A 256 9.44 10.35 3.23
N VAL A 257 10.24 10.18 4.28
CA VAL A 257 9.79 9.64 5.57
C VAL A 257 10.27 10.59 6.66
N CYS A 258 9.34 11.15 7.44
CA CYS A 258 9.61 12.28 8.33
C CYS A 258 10.73 12.05 9.37
N ALA A 259 10.91 10.81 9.85
CA ALA A 259 11.96 10.46 10.81
C ALA A 259 13.37 10.57 10.19
N TYR A 260 13.52 10.14 8.93
CA TYR A 260 14.82 10.11 8.27
C TYR A 260 15.15 11.42 7.55
N ALA A 261 14.11 12.08 7.01
CA ALA A 261 14.24 13.26 6.16
C ALA A 261 14.48 14.56 6.95
N ASN A 262 13.84 14.71 8.12
CA ASN A 262 14.00 15.91 8.93
C ASN A 262 15.27 15.82 9.80
N ASN A 263 15.90 16.97 10.06
CA ASN A 263 16.93 17.07 11.09
C ASN A 263 16.26 16.93 12.47
N GLN A 264 16.44 15.78 13.12
CA GLN A 264 15.82 15.50 14.42
C GLN A 264 16.34 16.43 15.53
N HIS A 265 17.51 17.04 15.35
CA HIS A 265 18.10 18.02 16.28
C HIS A 265 17.51 19.42 16.14
N GLU A 266 16.88 19.75 15.01
CA GLU A 266 16.29 21.06 14.71
C GLU A 266 14.90 20.91 14.06
N LEU A 267 14.03 20.08 14.65
CA LEU A 267 12.72 19.79 14.07
C LEU A 267 11.87 21.05 13.87
N GLU A 268 12.07 22.07 14.69
CA GLU A 268 11.37 23.36 14.58
C GLU A 268 11.60 24.07 13.23
N LEU A 269 12.75 23.86 12.58
CA LEU A 269 13.02 24.42 11.24
C LEU A 269 12.24 23.70 10.13
N ALA A 270 11.87 22.44 10.36
CA ALA A 270 11.00 21.67 9.48
C ALA A 270 9.52 21.99 9.72
N MET A 271 9.18 22.39 10.94
CA MET A 271 7.86 22.85 11.33
C MET A 271 7.63 24.32 10.94
N SER A 272 6.36 24.70 10.86
CA SER A 272 5.93 26.06 10.57
C SER A 272 4.57 26.27 11.22
N PRO A 273 4.25 27.47 11.75
CA PRO A 273 2.93 27.76 12.30
C PRO A 273 1.78 27.49 11.31
N ASN A 274 2.06 27.59 10.00
CA ASN A 274 1.14 27.10 8.99
C ASN A 274 1.57 25.70 8.52
N PRO A 275 0.73 24.65 8.73
CA PRO A 275 0.99 23.28 8.27
C PRO A 275 1.30 23.16 6.78
N ARG A 276 0.65 23.95 5.93
CA ARG A 276 0.89 24.02 4.47
C ARG A 276 2.20 24.72 4.08
N LYS A 277 2.99 25.17 5.05
CA LYS A 277 4.34 25.72 4.83
C LYS A 277 5.45 24.85 5.42
N THR A 278 5.11 23.71 6.02
CA THR A 278 6.04 22.74 6.62
C THR A 278 6.81 21.92 5.58
N SER A 279 7.94 21.33 5.96
CA SER A 279 8.69 20.41 5.09
C SER A 279 7.82 19.26 4.56
N PHE A 280 6.88 18.77 5.38
CA PHE A 280 5.91 17.73 5.06
C PHE A 280 5.09 18.09 3.81
N TYR A 281 4.33 19.19 3.88
CA TYR A 281 3.49 19.63 2.75
C TYR A 281 4.36 19.85 1.49
N LYS A 282 5.50 20.51 1.67
CA LYS A 282 6.41 20.83 0.55
C LYS A 282 7.05 19.59 -0.08
N ALA A 283 7.26 18.51 0.66
CA ALA A 283 7.74 17.23 0.14
C ALA A 283 6.63 16.50 -0.63
N MET A 284 5.39 16.53 -0.13
CA MET A 284 4.23 15.97 -0.84
C MET A 284 4.07 16.58 -2.23
N GLN A 285 4.26 17.90 -2.38
CA GLN A 285 4.20 18.59 -3.67
C GLN A 285 5.29 18.17 -4.68
N LEU A 286 6.30 17.40 -4.26
CA LEU A 286 7.34 16.85 -5.15
C LEU A 286 7.10 15.38 -5.48
N CYS A 287 6.21 14.71 -4.76
CA CYS A 287 5.97 13.27 -4.88
C CYS A 287 4.86 12.97 -5.88
N GLN A 288 4.86 11.76 -6.42
CA GLN A 288 3.77 11.24 -7.27
C GLN A 288 2.50 10.95 -6.45
N GLY A 289 2.67 10.67 -5.17
CA GLY A 289 1.59 10.27 -4.28
C GLY A 289 2.02 10.17 -2.81
N VAL A 290 1.02 9.93 -1.97
CA VAL A 290 1.13 9.57 -0.56
C VAL A 290 0.92 8.06 -0.44
N LEU A 291 1.87 7.40 0.21
CA LEU A 291 1.71 6.05 0.72
C LEU A 291 1.36 6.14 2.21
N LEU A 292 0.12 5.78 2.55
CA LEU A 292 -0.34 5.61 3.90
C LEU A 292 0.03 4.20 4.40
N VAL A 293 0.91 4.09 5.38
CA VAL A 293 1.28 2.81 5.99
C VAL A 293 0.54 2.64 7.31
N LEU A 294 -0.34 1.65 7.37
CA LEU A 294 -1.17 1.34 8.53
C LEU A 294 -0.54 0.25 9.38
N ASP A 295 -0.36 0.54 10.67
CA ASP A 295 -0.07 -0.49 11.66
C ASP A 295 -1.33 -1.34 11.96
N ALA A 296 -1.18 -2.40 12.76
CA ALA A 296 -2.26 -3.31 13.12
C ALA A 296 -3.47 -2.61 13.80
N LYS A 297 -3.27 -1.42 14.37
CA LYS A 297 -4.29 -0.60 15.03
C LYS A 297 -4.80 0.55 14.15
N ALA A 298 -4.31 0.68 12.92
CA ALA A 298 -4.56 1.84 12.07
C ALA A 298 -4.31 3.17 12.80
N THR A 299 -3.26 3.23 13.62
CA THR A 299 -2.87 4.43 14.39
C THR A 299 -2.77 5.70 13.55
N PRO A 300 -2.34 5.70 12.28
CA PRO A 300 -2.32 6.90 11.44
C PRO A 300 -3.65 7.68 11.44
N PHE A 301 -4.81 7.01 11.41
CA PHE A 301 -6.12 7.67 11.45
C PHE A 301 -6.43 8.42 12.74
N ARG A 302 -5.61 8.24 13.78
CA ARG A 302 -5.72 8.93 15.07
C ARG A 302 -4.60 9.93 15.29
N ARG A 303 -3.70 10.14 14.32
CA ARG A 303 -2.60 11.10 14.44
C ARG A 303 -2.89 12.32 13.57
N ILE A 304 -3.00 13.49 14.19
CA ILE A 304 -3.45 14.69 13.46
C ILE A 304 -2.56 15.06 12.27
N TRP A 305 -1.25 14.81 12.36
CA TRP A 305 -0.31 15.03 11.27
C TRP A 305 -0.53 14.04 10.11
N CYS A 306 -0.88 12.79 10.39
CA CYS A 306 -1.25 11.82 9.35
C CYS A 306 -2.59 12.21 8.71
N CYS A 307 -3.59 12.60 9.51
CA CYS A 307 -4.87 13.11 9.00
C CYS A 307 -4.69 14.37 8.13
N PHE A 308 -3.73 15.24 8.46
CA PHE A 308 -3.35 16.35 7.59
C PHE A 308 -2.82 15.86 6.24
N GLU A 309 -1.86 14.93 6.24
CA GLU A 309 -1.28 14.35 5.01
C GLU A 309 -2.35 13.68 4.14
N GLU A 310 -3.24 12.90 4.75
CA GLU A 310 -4.41 12.29 4.10
C GLU A 310 -5.36 13.37 3.52
N SER A 311 -5.63 14.45 4.26
CA SER A 311 -6.50 15.54 3.78
C SER A 311 -5.96 16.23 2.54
N ILE A 312 -4.63 16.39 2.43
CA ILE A 312 -4.00 16.99 1.24
C ILE A 312 -4.09 16.03 0.05
N ALA A 313 -3.90 14.72 0.27
CA ALA A 313 -4.13 13.73 -0.79
C ALA A 313 -5.59 13.75 -1.29
N VAL A 314 -6.55 13.93 -0.40
CA VAL A 314 -7.97 14.09 -0.77
C VAL A 314 -8.22 15.40 -1.52
N GLU A 315 -7.67 16.52 -1.06
CA GLU A 315 -7.84 17.84 -1.71
C GLU A 315 -7.29 17.83 -3.14
N GLU A 316 -6.14 17.18 -3.37
CA GLU A 316 -5.43 17.17 -4.65
C GLU A 316 -5.87 16.03 -5.60
N ARG A 317 -6.77 15.14 -5.17
CA ARG A 317 -7.14 13.90 -5.89
C ARG A 317 -7.68 14.13 -7.31
N HIS A 318 -8.23 15.32 -7.59
CA HIS A 318 -8.82 15.65 -8.89
C HIS A 318 -7.82 16.28 -9.87
N SER A 319 -6.70 16.81 -9.37
CA SER A 319 -5.71 17.54 -10.19
C SER A 319 -4.68 16.60 -10.84
N ALA A 320 -4.86 15.27 -10.72
CA ALA A 320 -3.85 14.24 -11.02
C ALA A 320 -2.50 14.47 -10.32
N ALA A 321 -2.48 15.29 -9.26
CA ALA A 321 -1.27 15.82 -8.65
C ALA A 321 -0.74 14.93 -7.52
N LEU A 322 -1.58 14.09 -6.92
CA LEU A 322 -1.19 13.31 -5.74
C LEU A 322 -2.04 12.04 -5.58
N LEU A 323 -1.47 10.88 -5.91
CA LEU A 323 -2.11 9.57 -5.69
C LEU A 323 -2.19 9.23 -4.19
N LEU A 324 -3.18 8.44 -3.79
CA LEU A 324 -3.27 7.87 -2.44
C LEU A 324 -3.20 6.35 -2.49
N ASP A 325 -2.10 5.79 -1.99
CA ASP A 325 -1.92 4.35 -1.82
C ASP A 325 -1.92 3.99 -0.33
N VAL A 326 -2.34 2.76 -0.02
CA VAL A 326 -2.39 2.27 1.35
C VAL A 326 -1.66 0.95 1.45
N ALA A 327 -0.74 0.83 2.41
CA ALA A 327 -0.05 -0.42 2.71
C ALA A 327 -0.25 -0.84 4.16
N ALA A 328 -0.28 -2.14 4.39
CA ALA A 328 -0.35 -2.73 5.73
C ALA A 328 0.20 -4.15 5.72
N THR A 329 0.54 -4.67 6.91
CA THR A 329 0.83 -6.09 7.09
C THR A 329 -0.34 -6.85 7.71
N ASP A 330 -0.56 -8.10 7.32
CA ASP A 330 -1.45 -9.03 8.03
C ASP A 330 -0.79 -9.60 9.31
N ASP A 331 -1.54 -10.42 10.05
CA ASP A 331 -1.06 -11.08 11.28
C ASP A 331 0.08 -12.09 11.03
N ARG A 332 0.34 -12.44 9.76
CA ARG A 332 1.45 -13.29 9.31
C ARG A 332 2.63 -12.48 8.78
N HIS A 333 2.59 -11.15 8.94
CA HIS A 333 3.59 -10.21 8.44
C HIS A 333 3.72 -10.19 6.90
N HIS A 334 2.68 -10.58 6.15
CA HIS A 334 2.64 -10.34 4.71
C HIS A 334 2.18 -8.91 4.44
N ALA A 335 2.88 -8.21 3.56
CA ALA A 335 2.50 -6.86 3.16
C ALA A 335 1.48 -6.86 2.02
N HIS A 336 0.45 -6.03 2.16
CA HIS A 336 -0.63 -5.82 1.22
C HIS A 336 -0.68 -4.35 0.81
N VAL A 337 -1.14 -4.06 -0.40
CA VAL A 337 -1.19 -2.71 -0.96
C VAL A 337 -2.49 -2.50 -1.74
N ILE A 338 -3.18 -1.42 -1.38
CA ILE A 338 -4.25 -0.79 -2.15
C ILE A 338 -3.64 0.35 -2.96
N THR A 339 -3.98 0.44 -4.25
CA THR A 339 -3.50 1.53 -5.09
C THR A 339 -4.62 2.38 -5.65
N ASP A 340 -4.36 3.68 -5.77
CA ASP A 340 -5.17 4.53 -6.63
C ASP A 340 -4.87 4.22 -8.11
N GLY A 341 -5.89 3.68 -8.78
CA GLY A 341 -5.82 3.11 -10.13
C GLY A 341 -4.95 1.84 -10.26
N PRO A 342 -4.93 1.21 -11.45
CA PRO A 342 -3.99 0.12 -11.76
C PRO A 342 -2.53 0.57 -11.60
N ALA A 343 -1.64 -0.34 -11.20
CA ALA A 343 -0.23 -0.04 -10.89
C ALA A 343 0.76 -0.98 -11.60
N GLY A 344 1.97 -0.46 -11.92
CA GLY A 344 3.07 -1.24 -12.48
C GLY A 344 2.66 -2.08 -13.70
N VAL A 345 2.84 -3.40 -13.59
CA VAL A 345 2.50 -4.37 -14.65
C VAL A 345 1.03 -4.33 -15.05
N GLU A 346 0.12 -3.93 -14.17
CA GLU A 346 -1.31 -3.84 -14.46
C GLU A 346 -1.63 -2.77 -15.50
N ARG A 347 -0.78 -1.75 -15.62
CA ARG A 347 -0.88 -0.73 -16.67
C ARG A 347 -0.32 -1.19 -18.01
N SER A 348 0.51 -2.24 -18.00
CA SER A 348 1.23 -2.74 -19.19
C SER A 348 0.53 -3.91 -19.88
N VAL A 349 -0.47 -4.50 -19.23
CA VAL A 349 -1.31 -5.56 -19.80
C VAL A 349 -2.60 -4.99 -20.38
N LEU A 350 -3.40 -5.83 -21.04
CA LEU A 350 -4.73 -5.44 -21.52
C LEU A 350 -5.54 -4.81 -20.38
N PRO A 351 -6.25 -3.69 -20.60
CA PRO A 351 -6.89 -2.96 -19.50
C PRO A 351 -7.80 -3.82 -18.62
N LEU A 352 -8.53 -4.79 -19.20
CA LEU A 352 -9.39 -5.74 -18.47
C LEU A 352 -8.58 -6.57 -17.47
N ILE A 353 -7.46 -7.13 -17.95
CA ILE A 353 -6.55 -7.97 -17.16
C ILE A 353 -5.92 -7.13 -16.04
N GLY A 354 -5.53 -5.89 -16.34
CA GLY A 354 -4.97 -4.98 -15.35
C GLY A 354 -5.92 -4.71 -14.19
N LEU A 355 -7.18 -4.35 -14.50
CA LEU A 355 -8.15 -3.99 -13.46
C LEU A 355 -8.63 -5.19 -12.63
N VAL A 356 -8.79 -6.39 -13.23
CA VAL A 356 -9.11 -7.59 -12.45
C VAL A 356 -7.91 -8.05 -11.60
N THR A 357 -6.68 -7.89 -12.08
CA THR A 357 -5.47 -8.20 -11.31
C THR A 357 -5.38 -7.29 -10.08
N LYS A 358 -5.67 -5.99 -10.24
CA LYS A 358 -5.78 -5.04 -9.14
C LYS A 358 -6.81 -5.51 -8.11
N ALA A 359 -8.03 -5.82 -8.55
CA ALA A 359 -9.13 -6.22 -7.66
C ALA A 359 -8.79 -7.48 -6.85
N ARG A 360 -8.20 -8.50 -7.48
CA ARG A 360 -7.76 -9.73 -6.80
C ARG A 360 -6.59 -9.51 -5.85
N ARG A 361 -5.65 -8.63 -6.20
CA ARG A 361 -4.53 -8.28 -5.32
C ARG A 361 -5.06 -7.64 -4.04
N GLU A 362 -5.98 -6.69 -4.18
CA GLU A 362 -6.55 -5.91 -3.08
C GLU A 362 -7.54 -6.70 -2.22
N GLU A 363 -8.16 -7.75 -2.75
CA GLU A 363 -9.01 -8.68 -1.99
C GLU A 363 -8.32 -9.28 -0.75
N SER A 364 -7.00 -9.39 -0.78
CA SER A 364 -6.19 -9.94 0.32
C SER A 364 -5.89 -8.94 1.43
N PHE A 365 -6.24 -7.65 1.26
CA PHE A 365 -5.94 -6.62 2.24
C PHE A 365 -6.68 -6.89 3.58
N PRO A 366 -6.05 -6.65 4.75
CA PRO A 366 -6.66 -6.99 6.04
C PRO A 366 -8.03 -6.33 6.28
N GLY A 367 -9.08 -7.15 6.42
CA GLY A 367 -10.47 -6.68 6.48
C GLY A 367 -10.81 -5.81 7.69
N HIS A 368 -10.09 -5.94 8.82
CA HIS A 368 -10.28 -5.03 9.96
C HIS A 368 -9.71 -3.64 9.68
N LEU A 369 -8.63 -3.53 8.90
CA LEU A 369 -8.06 -2.24 8.49
C LEU A 369 -8.95 -1.55 7.45
N LEU A 370 -9.54 -2.30 6.53
CA LEU A 370 -10.56 -1.78 5.60
C LEU A 370 -11.72 -1.13 6.36
N ARG A 371 -12.24 -1.82 7.40
CA ARG A 371 -13.31 -1.28 8.26
C ARG A 371 -12.88 -0.02 9.00
N ARG A 372 -11.70 -0.01 9.63
CA ARG A 372 -11.18 1.19 10.31
C ARG A 372 -10.99 2.36 9.35
N GLY A 373 -10.55 2.12 8.12
CA GLY A 373 -10.43 3.14 7.09
C GLY A 373 -11.76 3.73 6.62
N MET A 374 -12.87 2.99 6.78
CA MET A 374 -14.23 3.52 6.55
C MET A 374 -14.81 4.31 7.73
N GLU A 375 -14.19 4.21 8.90
CA GLU A 375 -14.66 4.81 10.16
C GLU A 375 -13.78 6.01 10.59
N VAL A 376 -13.04 6.61 9.65
CA VAL A 376 -12.12 7.72 9.95
C VAL A 376 -12.91 9.00 10.28
N HIS A 377 -12.49 9.66 11.37
CA HIS A 377 -13.03 10.94 11.81
C HIS A 377 -11.86 11.86 12.19
N ILE A 378 -11.33 12.61 11.22
CA ILE A 378 -10.06 13.35 11.38
C ILE A 378 -10.05 14.36 12.54
N GLN A 379 -11.20 14.94 12.89
CA GLN A 379 -11.35 15.90 14.00
C GLN A 379 -11.12 15.26 15.39
N THR A 380 -11.28 13.94 15.48
CA THR A 380 -11.03 13.17 16.70
C THR A 380 -9.56 12.81 16.88
N ALA A 381 -8.71 13.08 15.88
CA ALA A 381 -7.31 12.74 15.93
C ALA A 381 -6.58 13.46 17.07
N GLU A 382 -5.53 12.80 17.54
CA GLU A 382 -4.74 13.14 18.71
C GLU A 382 -3.39 13.73 18.29
N CYS A 383 -2.83 14.54 19.18
CA CYS A 383 -1.51 15.15 19.03
C CYS A 383 -0.83 15.28 20.38
N PHE A 384 0.50 15.36 20.38
CA PHE A 384 1.24 15.66 21.59
C PHE A 384 1.23 17.15 21.95
N LYS A 385 1.12 18.02 20.93
CA LYS A 385 1.08 19.48 21.10
C LYS A 385 -0.29 19.99 20.64
N ASP A 386 -1.15 20.41 21.56
CA ASP A 386 -2.52 20.86 21.25
C ASP A 386 -2.57 21.95 20.18
N VAL A 387 -1.56 22.83 20.15
CA VAL A 387 -1.42 23.88 19.13
C VAL A 387 -1.32 23.31 17.71
N ASP A 388 -0.71 22.15 17.51
CA ASP A 388 -0.65 21.49 16.19
C ASP A 388 -2.04 21.06 15.77
N LYS A 389 -2.84 20.50 16.68
CA LYS A 389 -4.21 20.10 16.38
C LYS A 389 -5.07 21.28 15.97
N THR A 390 -4.99 22.38 16.73
CA THR A 390 -5.71 23.62 16.38
C THR A 390 -5.32 24.12 14.99
N ARG A 391 -4.02 24.27 14.72
CA ARG A 391 -3.54 24.79 13.43
C ARG A 391 -3.85 23.88 12.25
N ILE A 392 -3.76 22.56 12.43
CA ILE A 392 -4.05 21.59 11.39
C ILE A 392 -5.54 21.58 11.08
N LEU A 393 -6.40 21.48 12.09
CA LEU A 393 -7.85 21.47 11.87
C LEU A 393 -8.30 22.77 11.21
N ASN A 394 -7.82 23.94 11.67
CA ASN A 394 -8.06 25.20 10.97
C ASN A 394 -7.52 25.22 9.54
N SER A 395 -6.36 24.61 9.28
CA SER A 395 -5.78 24.51 7.93
C SER A 395 -6.56 23.57 6.99
N ILE A 396 -7.34 22.65 7.53
CA ILE A 396 -8.25 21.77 6.76
C ILE A 396 -9.59 22.47 6.58
N ALA A 397 -10.15 23.06 7.63
CA ALA A 397 -11.39 23.84 7.56
C ALA A 397 -11.27 25.02 6.60
N TYR A 398 -10.16 25.74 6.68
CA TYR A 398 -9.93 26.98 5.93
C TYR A 398 -8.58 26.90 5.20
N SER A 399 -8.54 26.16 4.09
CA SER A 399 -7.29 25.89 3.33
C SER A 399 -6.53 27.15 2.89
N ARG A 400 -7.23 28.29 2.77
CA ARG A 400 -6.67 29.60 2.39
C ARG A 400 -6.49 30.57 3.56
N ALA A 401 -6.65 30.12 4.80
CA ALA A 401 -6.48 30.98 5.97
C ALA A 401 -5.05 31.50 6.07
N ASN A 402 -4.94 32.77 6.46
CA ASN A 402 -3.66 33.37 6.80
C ASN A 402 -3.10 32.72 8.06
N THR A 403 -1.77 32.71 8.21
CA THR A 403 -1.08 32.00 9.30
C THR A 403 -1.57 32.40 10.69
N GLY A 404 -1.86 33.69 10.93
CA GLY A 404 -2.37 34.14 12.23
C GLY A 404 -3.76 33.62 12.60
N ALA A 405 -4.63 33.35 11.61
CA ALA A 405 -5.98 32.83 11.86
C ALA A 405 -5.99 31.33 12.18
N LEU A 406 -4.85 30.64 12.06
CA LEU A 406 -4.76 29.21 12.38
C LEU A 406 -4.64 28.94 13.88
N ASP A 407 -4.33 29.97 14.67
CA ASP A 407 -4.25 29.89 16.14
C ASP A 407 -5.61 30.08 16.83
N ASP A 408 -6.65 30.47 16.08
CA ASP A 408 -8.02 30.60 16.58
C ASP A 408 -8.60 29.23 16.98
N SER A 409 -9.65 29.20 17.79
CA SER A 409 -10.34 27.95 18.13
C SER A 409 -10.86 27.26 16.85
N PHE A 410 -10.51 25.99 16.66
CA PHE A 410 -11.02 25.21 15.53
C PHE A 410 -12.48 24.81 15.72
N PRO A 411 -13.28 24.72 14.65
CA PRO A 411 -14.66 24.25 14.76
C PRO A 411 -14.70 22.74 15.05
N GLU A 412 -15.66 22.29 15.86
CA GLU A 412 -15.85 20.86 16.16
C GLU A 412 -16.32 20.07 14.93
N GLU A 413 -17.14 20.70 14.09
CA GLU A 413 -17.67 20.18 12.84
C GLU A 413 -17.39 21.14 11.69
N HIS A 414 -17.04 20.60 10.52
CA HIS A 414 -16.82 21.42 9.33
C HIS A 414 -16.96 20.58 8.06
N ALA A 415 -17.55 21.17 7.01
CA ALA A 415 -17.79 20.49 5.73
C ALA A 415 -16.53 19.88 5.09
N ASN A 416 -15.37 20.55 5.24
CA ASN A 416 -14.10 20.00 4.76
C ASN A 416 -13.61 18.79 5.56
N TYR A 417 -13.96 18.68 6.86
CA TYR A 417 -13.64 17.46 7.60
C TYR A 417 -14.49 16.29 7.09
N ASP A 418 -15.79 16.54 6.89
CA ASP A 418 -16.70 15.54 6.34
C ASP A 418 -16.31 15.14 4.92
N LEU A 419 -15.78 16.07 4.12
CA LEU A 419 -15.25 15.77 2.79
C LEU A 419 -14.08 14.76 2.90
N VAL A 420 -13.11 15.02 3.77
CA VAL A 420 -11.96 14.13 3.97
C VAL A 420 -12.40 12.76 4.49
N ASN A 421 -13.24 12.72 5.53
CA ASN A 421 -13.73 11.49 6.13
C ASN A 421 -14.47 10.62 5.10
N ARG A 422 -15.39 11.21 4.30
CA ARG A 422 -16.16 10.50 3.26
C ARG A 422 -15.27 10.04 2.11
N ALA A 423 -14.29 10.86 1.71
CA ALA A 423 -13.32 10.52 0.67
C ALA A 423 -12.47 9.30 1.02
N LEU A 424 -11.95 9.26 2.26
CA LEU A 424 -11.18 8.12 2.78
C LEU A 424 -12.08 6.88 2.86
N ALA A 425 -13.28 7.01 3.42
CA ALA A 425 -14.21 5.89 3.54
C ALA A 425 -14.58 5.29 2.18
N SER A 426 -14.81 6.12 1.16
CA SER A 426 -15.05 5.66 -0.21
C SER A 426 -13.82 4.99 -0.84
N HIS A 427 -12.61 5.47 -0.56
CA HIS A 427 -11.38 4.83 -1.05
C HIS A 427 -11.24 3.39 -0.53
N PHE A 428 -11.46 3.18 0.78
CA PHE A 428 -11.47 1.84 1.38
C PHE A 428 -12.67 1.00 0.94
N SER A 429 -13.83 1.62 0.71
CA SER A 429 -15.03 0.89 0.27
C SER A 429 -14.84 0.27 -1.11
N ILE A 430 -14.30 1.02 -2.07
CA ILE A 430 -14.03 0.56 -3.44
C ILE A 430 -13.04 -0.61 -3.42
N ALA A 431 -11.95 -0.50 -2.65
CA ALA A 431 -10.96 -1.58 -2.51
C ALA A 431 -11.55 -2.86 -1.91
N SER A 432 -12.58 -2.73 -1.07
CA SER A 432 -13.24 -3.86 -0.39
C SER A 432 -14.26 -4.60 -1.26
N MET A 433 -14.83 -3.94 -2.28
CA MET A 433 -16.01 -4.45 -3.00
C MET A 433 -15.81 -5.85 -3.61
N TYR A 434 -14.71 -6.07 -4.31
CA TYR A 434 -14.44 -7.37 -4.96
C TYR A 434 -14.46 -8.53 -3.95
N GLY A 435 -13.75 -8.34 -2.83
CA GLY A 435 -13.66 -9.34 -1.78
C GLY A 435 -14.98 -9.58 -1.05
N CYS A 436 -15.79 -8.54 -0.86
CA CYS A 436 -17.10 -8.68 -0.22
C CYS A 436 -18.11 -9.40 -1.12
N TYR A 437 -18.20 -9.04 -2.41
CA TYR A 437 -19.09 -9.74 -3.34
C TYR A 437 -18.67 -11.20 -3.53
N THR A 438 -17.37 -11.48 -3.65
CA THR A 438 -16.87 -12.86 -3.79
C THR A 438 -17.26 -13.73 -2.60
N ARG A 439 -17.19 -13.19 -1.37
CA ARG A 439 -17.50 -13.89 -0.13
C ARG A 439 -18.97 -13.78 0.32
N GLN A 440 -19.83 -13.09 -0.45
CA GLN A 440 -21.21 -12.76 -0.07
C GLN A 440 -21.31 -12.07 1.31
N ALA A 441 -20.35 -11.19 1.62
CA ALA A 441 -20.40 -10.37 2.82
C ALA A 441 -21.40 -9.20 2.65
N ASP A 442 -21.82 -8.59 3.77
CA ASP A 442 -22.65 -7.39 3.73
C ASP A 442 -21.90 -6.23 3.05
N VAL A 443 -22.47 -5.74 1.94
CA VAL A 443 -21.94 -4.64 1.13
C VAL A 443 -22.63 -3.30 1.41
N ALA A 444 -23.72 -3.28 2.21
CA ALA A 444 -24.48 -2.06 2.46
C ALA A 444 -23.62 -0.93 3.10
N PRO A 445 -22.67 -1.20 4.01
CA PRO A 445 -21.74 -0.16 4.48
C PRO A 445 -20.85 0.39 3.36
N LEU A 446 -20.41 -0.46 2.43
CA LEU A 446 -19.53 -0.05 1.33
C LEU A 446 -20.25 0.89 0.36
N LEU A 447 -21.50 0.56 0.03
CA LEU A 447 -22.35 1.34 -0.86
C LEU A 447 -22.71 2.70 -0.25
N ARG A 448 -23.01 2.74 1.06
CA ARG A 448 -23.23 4.01 1.78
C ARG A 448 -21.98 4.89 1.77
N ALA A 449 -20.81 4.32 2.07
CA ALA A 449 -19.55 5.08 2.03
C ALA A 449 -19.23 5.60 0.62
N LEU A 450 -19.53 4.83 -0.43
CA LEU A 450 -19.39 5.27 -1.81
C LEU A 450 -20.32 6.45 -2.13
N GLN A 451 -21.62 6.32 -1.81
CA GLN A 451 -22.62 7.35 -2.11
C GLN A 451 -22.36 8.66 -1.37
N GLN A 452 -21.80 8.58 -0.16
CA GLN A 452 -21.50 9.75 0.67
C GLN A 452 -20.34 10.61 0.14
N ASP A 453 -19.39 10.04 -0.62
CA ASP A 453 -18.27 10.77 -1.25
C ASP A 453 -18.74 11.54 -2.49
N GLN A 454 -19.64 12.50 -2.29
CA GLN A 454 -20.34 13.24 -3.34
C GLN A 454 -19.39 13.90 -4.35
N SER A 455 -18.21 14.36 -3.92
CA SER A 455 -17.23 15.04 -4.76
C SER A 455 -16.30 14.10 -5.54
N ARG A 456 -16.52 12.79 -5.52
CA ARG A 456 -15.70 11.84 -6.30
C ARG A 456 -16.00 11.95 -7.80
N HIS A 457 -14.99 12.35 -8.59
CA HIS A 457 -15.12 12.45 -10.05
C HIS A 457 -14.82 11.15 -10.80
N THR A 458 -14.05 10.21 -10.23
CA THR A 458 -13.60 9.00 -10.94
C THR A 458 -13.81 7.75 -10.09
N MET A 459 -14.34 6.71 -10.73
CA MET A 459 -14.49 5.38 -10.17
C MET A 459 -14.14 4.32 -11.21
N GLN A 460 -13.26 3.39 -10.85
CA GLN A 460 -12.93 2.21 -11.65
C GLN A 460 -13.10 0.96 -10.81
N LEU A 461 -13.95 0.04 -11.27
CA LEU A 461 -14.25 -1.19 -10.55
C LEU A 461 -14.32 -2.36 -11.52
N SER A 462 -13.58 -3.42 -11.21
CA SER A 462 -13.75 -4.71 -11.86
C SER A 462 -14.38 -5.68 -10.88
N LEU A 463 -15.49 -6.27 -11.29
CA LEU A 463 -16.14 -7.40 -10.63
C LEU A 463 -16.04 -8.65 -11.51
N THR A 464 -15.04 -8.66 -12.39
CA THR A 464 -14.82 -9.78 -13.32
C THR A 464 -14.63 -11.10 -12.56
N GLY A 465 -15.47 -12.08 -12.88
CA GLY A 465 -15.50 -13.39 -12.22
C GLY A 465 -16.28 -13.44 -10.91
N CYS A 466 -16.89 -12.35 -10.44
CA CYS A 466 -17.75 -12.35 -9.26
C CYS A 466 -19.13 -12.93 -9.59
N LEU A 467 -19.28 -14.25 -9.53
CA LEU A 467 -20.55 -14.95 -9.84
C LEU A 467 -21.71 -14.58 -8.90
N ASN A 468 -21.38 -14.07 -7.71
CA ASN A 468 -22.36 -13.59 -6.73
C ASN A 468 -22.85 -12.17 -7.00
N PHE A 469 -22.20 -11.43 -7.90
CA PHE A 469 -22.67 -10.12 -8.33
C PHE A 469 -23.71 -10.31 -9.43
N ARG A 470 -25.00 -10.14 -9.08
CA ARG A 470 -26.14 -10.38 -9.96
C ARG A 470 -26.88 -9.07 -10.23
N ASP A 471 -28.04 -9.20 -10.86
CA ASP A 471 -28.85 -8.08 -11.33
C ASP A 471 -29.26 -7.13 -10.18
N ALA A 472 -29.51 -7.65 -8.98
CA ALA A 472 -29.87 -6.85 -7.80
C ALA A 472 -28.67 -6.04 -7.25
N GLU A 473 -27.48 -6.64 -7.21
CA GLU A 473 -26.26 -5.98 -6.76
C GLU A 473 -25.81 -4.91 -7.75
N LEU A 474 -25.97 -5.15 -9.07
CA LEU A 474 -25.73 -4.12 -10.08
C LEU A 474 -26.66 -2.92 -9.88
N ARG A 475 -27.96 -3.16 -9.67
CA ARG A 475 -28.91 -2.08 -9.37
C ARG A 475 -28.48 -1.29 -8.15
N SER A 476 -28.21 -1.99 -7.05
CA SER A 476 -27.80 -1.36 -5.80
C SER A 476 -26.51 -0.54 -5.96
N LEU A 477 -25.52 -1.04 -6.70
CA LEU A 477 -24.30 -0.29 -7.02
C LEU A 477 -24.60 1.00 -7.77
N LEU A 478 -25.44 0.94 -8.81
CA LEU A 478 -25.76 2.10 -9.65
C LEU A 478 -26.62 3.16 -8.92
N GLU A 479 -27.47 2.76 -7.98
CA GLU A 479 -28.23 3.67 -7.10
C GLU A 479 -27.33 4.41 -6.09
N HIS A 480 -26.15 3.86 -5.79
CA HIS A 480 -25.21 4.40 -4.80
C HIS A 480 -23.97 5.07 -5.43
N LEU A 481 -24.02 5.41 -6.72
CA LEU A 481 -22.92 6.15 -7.35
C LEU A 481 -22.80 7.58 -6.77
N PRO A 482 -21.58 8.12 -6.66
CA PRO A 482 -21.36 9.50 -6.24
C PRO A 482 -22.03 10.51 -7.16
N ALA A 483 -22.62 11.58 -6.60
CA ALA A 483 -23.37 12.57 -7.36
C ALA A 483 -22.52 13.32 -8.41
N GLU A 484 -21.29 13.71 -8.08
CA GLU A 484 -20.40 14.44 -9.01
C GLU A 484 -19.52 13.50 -9.85
N LEU A 485 -19.88 12.22 -9.97
CA LEU A 485 -19.11 11.27 -10.76
C LEU A 485 -19.10 11.66 -12.25
N GLN A 486 -17.90 11.77 -12.82
CA GLN A 486 -17.67 12.15 -14.21
C GLN A 486 -17.10 11.00 -15.04
N THR A 487 -16.32 10.11 -14.42
CA THR A 487 -15.66 8.99 -15.08
C THR A 487 -16.03 7.70 -14.38
N LEU A 488 -16.73 6.82 -15.08
CA LEU A 488 -17.10 5.50 -14.60
C LEU A 488 -16.52 4.42 -15.51
N ARG A 489 -15.73 3.53 -14.92
CA ARG A 489 -15.31 2.28 -15.55
C ARG A 489 -15.85 1.09 -14.77
N LEU A 490 -16.63 0.23 -15.43
CA LEU A 490 -17.16 -1.01 -14.86
C LEU A 490 -16.82 -2.21 -15.75
N ASP A 491 -16.04 -3.14 -15.20
CA ASP A 491 -15.72 -4.41 -15.84
C ASP A 491 -16.52 -5.54 -15.17
N LEU A 492 -17.53 -6.05 -15.86
CA LEU A 492 -18.55 -6.99 -15.35
C LEU A 492 -18.49 -8.36 -16.05
N CYS A 493 -17.32 -8.73 -16.59
CA CYS A 493 -17.14 -9.96 -17.33
C CYS A 493 -17.29 -11.20 -16.43
N PHE A 494 -18.02 -12.23 -16.87
CA PHE A 494 -18.23 -13.47 -16.12
C PHE A 494 -18.79 -13.25 -14.69
N THR A 495 -19.68 -12.26 -14.54
CA THR A 495 -20.48 -12.05 -13.33
C THR A 495 -21.75 -12.91 -13.36
N GLY A 496 -22.53 -12.89 -12.27
CA GLY A 496 -23.84 -13.52 -12.18
C GLY A 496 -24.98 -12.73 -12.85
N ILE A 497 -24.66 -11.68 -13.61
CA ILE A 497 -25.65 -10.84 -14.29
C ILE A 497 -26.32 -11.64 -15.42
N THR A 498 -27.65 -11.70 -15.40
CA THR A 498 -28.44 -12.41 -16.42
C THR A 498 -29.34 -11.49 -17.22
N ALA A 499 -29.79 -10.38 -16.61
CA ALA A 499 -30.67 -9.42 -17.27
C ALA A 499 -30.54 -8.03 -16.62
N TRP A 500 -30.08 -7.07 -17.41
CA TRP A 500 -30.14 -5.65 -17.05
C TRP A 500 -31.29 -5.00 -17.83
N THR A 501 -32.49 -5.11 -17.27
CA THR A 501 -33.74 -4.73 -17.97
C THR A 501 -34.48 -3.56 -17.35
N GLN A 502 -34.29 -3.27 -16.07
CA GLN A 502 -35.04 -2.22 -15.39
C GLN A 502 -34.44 -0.84 -15.69
N GLU A 503 -35.29 0.07 -16.13
CA GLU A 503 -35.08 1.52 -16.04
C GLU A 503 -35.34 1.92 -14.58
N PHE A 504 -34.34 1.75 -13.72
CA PHE A 504 -34.36 2.35 -12.39
C PHE A 504 -33.67 3.71 -12.43
N GLU A 505 -34.01 4.60 -11.50
CA GLU A 505 -33.29 5.86 -11.35
C GLU A 505 -31.84 5.55 -10.96
N VAL A 506 -30.90 5.86 -11.85
CA VAL A 506 -29.49 5.98 -11.44
C VAL A 506 -29.40 7.19 -10.54
N ALA A 507 -28.46 7.17 -9.59
CA ALA A 507 -28.03 8.42 -8.96
C ALA A 507 -27.84 9.49 -10.03
N ALA A 508 -28.28 10.72 -9.78
CA ALA A 508 -28.21 11.80 -10.75
C ALA A 508 -26.73 12.16 -11.04
N VAL A 509 -26.12 11.43 -11.97
CA VAL A 509 -24.70 11.54 -12.33
C VAL A 509 -24.56 12.24 -13.68
N SER A 510 -23.60 13.17 -13.76
CA SER A 510 -23.25 13.87 -15.00
C SER A 510 -22.01 13.25 -15.63
N LEU A 511 -22.13 11.99 -16.06
CA LEU A 511 -21.01 11.25 -16.64
C LEU A 511 -20.49 11.91 -17.91
N ARG A 512 -19.17 12.05 -18.00
CA ARG A 512 -18.41 12.50 -19.18
C ARG A 512 -17.69 11.34 -19.86
N HIS A 513 -17.24 10.36 -19.08
CA HIS A 513 -16.53 9.19 -19.59
C HIS A 513 -17.19 7.93 -19.03
N LEU A 514 -17.65 7.05 -19.91
CA LEU A 514 -18.21 5.76 -19.55
C LEU A 514 -17.46 4.65 -20.27
N GLN A 515 -16.91 3.71 -19.50
CA GLN A 515 -16.33 2.48 -20.01
C GLN A 515 -17.03 1.29 -19.37
N LEU A 516 -17.66 0.45 -20.17
CA LEU A 516 -18.44 -0.69 -19.70
C LEU A 516 -18.04 -1.95 -20.48
N ARG A 517 -17.69 -3.00 -19.74
CA ARG A 517 -17.27 -4.28 -20.33
C ARG A 517 -18.12 -5.41 -19.78
N ILE A 518 -18.83 -6.11 -20.66
CA ILE A 518 -19.74 -7.20 -20.31
C ILE A 518 -19.46 -8.40 -21.22
N THR A 519 -19.22 -9.55 -20.58
CA THR A 519 -19.06 -10.86 -21.19
C THR A 519 -19.72 -11.89 -20.28
N GLY A 520 -20.26 -12.97 -20.84
CA GLY A 520 -20.89 -14.05 -20.06
C GLY A 520 -22.35 -14.30 -20.43
N ALA A 521 -23.22 -14.40 -19.43
CA ALA A 521 -24.57 -14.95 -19.60
C ALA A 521 -25.69 -13.91 -19.79
N ALA A 522 -25.36 -12.62 -19.85
CA ALA A 522 -26.37 -11.56 -19.95
C ALA A 522 -27.24 -11.72 -21.21
N SER A 523 -28.55 -11.79 -21.02
CA SER A 523 -29.54 -12.04 -22.07
C SER A 523 -30.24 -10.77 -22.55
N ARG A 524 -30.27 -9.73 -21.71
CA ARG A 524 -30.90 -8.43 -21.98
C ARG A 524 -30.10 -7.31 -21.34
N LEU A 525 -29.90 -6.21 -22.08
CA LEU A 525 -29.07 -5.07 -21.64
C LEU A 525 -29.75 -3.70 -21.89
N SER A 526 -31.08 -3.64 -21.94
CA SER A 526 -31.81 -2.39 -22.18
C SER A 526 -31.63 -1.34 -21.08
N GLY A 527 -31.33 -1.77 -19.85
CA GLY A 527 -31.08 -0.86 -18.74
C GLY A 527 -29.76 -0.08 -18.86
N MET A 528 -28.90 -0.35 -19.85
CA MET A 528 -27.71 0.46 -20.09
C MET A 528 -28.01 1.93 -20.42
N ASN A 529 -29.21 2.24 -20.93
CA ASN A 529 -29.65 3.61 -21.22
C ASN A 529 -29.54 4.54 -20.02
N ASN A 530 -29.67 3.97 -18.81
CA ASN A 530 -29.51 4.64 -17.54
C ASN A 530 -28.15 5.33 -17.35
N LEU A 531 -27.09 4.85 -18.02
CA LEU A 531 -25.76 5.44 -17.96
C LEU A 531 -25.44 6.34 -19.16
N LEU A 532 -26.31 6.38 -20.17
CA LEU A 532 -26.13 7.15 -21.40
C LEU A 532 -26.64 8.58 -21.23
N HIS A 533 -25.87 9.42 -20.53
CA HIS A 533 -26.21 10.82 -20.27
C HIS A 533 -25.79 11.76 -21.43
N PRO A 534 -26.55 12.82 -21.78
CA PRO A 534 -26.18 13.76 -22.84
C PRO A 534 -24.83 14.49 -22.66
N SER A 535 -24.29 14.51 -21.43
CA SER A 535 -22.95 15.07 -21.13
C SER A 535 -21.79 14.14 -21.47
N LEU A 536 -22.05 12.91 -21.92
CA LEU A 536 -21.00 11.97 -22.30
C LEU A 536 -20.16 12.53 -23.45
N GLN A 537 -18.84 12.50 -23.24
CA GLN A 537 -17.82 12.91 -24.19
C GLN A 537 -17.05 11.71 -24.72
N HIS A 538 -16.91 10.66 -23.90
CA HIS A 538 -16.27 9.41 -24.28
C HIS A 538 -17.15 8.22 -23.86
N LEU A 539 -17.43 7.33 -24.80
CA LEU A 539 -18.21 6.12 -24.57
C LEU A 539 -17.46 4.90 -25.12
N GLU A 540 -17.10 3.97 -24.24
CA GLU A 540 -16.49 2.69 -24.58
C GLU A 540 -17.38 1.53 -24.09
N LEU A 541 -17.93 0.74 -25.02
CA LEU A 541 -18.81 -0.39 -24.75
C LEU A 541 -18.22 -1.68 -25.35
N TRP A 542 -17.91 -2.65 -24.49
CA TRP A 542 -17.37 -3.95 -24.91
C TRP A 542 -18.35 -5.05 -24.51
N LEU A 543 -19.08 -5.58 -25.50
CA LEU A 543 -20.11 -6.58 -25.35
C LEU A 543 -19.69 -7.82 -26.16
N ALA A 544 -18.90 -8.68 -25.53
CA ALA A 544 -18.27 -9.80 -26.21
C ALA A 544 -18.73 -11.13 -25.62
N ASN A 545 -18.94 -12.14 -26.47
CA ASN A 545 -19.30 -13.52 -26.09
C ASN A 545 -20.52 -13.58 -25.17
N LEU A 546 -21.64 -13.03 -25.65
CA LEU A 546 -22.95 -13.07 -24.99
C LEU A 546 -23.91 -13.97 -25.80
N PRO A 547 -23.82 -15.31 -25.68
CA PRO A 547 -24.59 -16.26 -26.49
C PRO A 547 -26.10 -16.20 -26.24
N SER A 548 -26.51 -15.66 -25.10
CA SER A 548 -27.90 -15.52 -24.68
C SER A 548 -28.49 -14.13 -24.95
N LEU A 549 -27.69 -13.16 -25.44
CA LEU A 549 -28.14 -11.79 -25.66
C LEU A 549 -29.17 -11.76 -26.80
N VAL A 550 -30.43 -11.53 -26.44
CA VAL A 550 -31.57 -11.43 -27.37
C VAL A 550 -32.04 -9.99 -27.55
N GLN A 551 -31.76 -9.11 -26.58
CA GLN A 551 -32.25 -7.74 -26.60
C GLN A 551 -31.19 -6.75 -26.11
N MET A 552 -30.94 -5.75 -26.94
CA MET A 552 -30.17 -4.58 -26.58
C MET A 552 -30.73 -3.37 -27.32
N GLU A 553 -31.19 -2.38 -26.58
CA GLU A 553 -31.74 -1.12 -27.10
C GLU A 553 -30.99 0.01 -26.43
N LEU A 554 -30.29 0.83 -27.22
CA LEU A 554 -29.59 2.02 -26.74
C LEU A 554 -30.31 3.28 -27.26
N LYS A 555 -31.53 3.51 -26.76
CA LYS A 555 -32.43 4.60 -27.21
C LYS A 555 -31.83 5.99 -27.00
N ALA A 556 -30.93 6.14 -26.05
CA ALA A 556 -30.30 7.40 -25.72
C ALA A 556 -29.11 7.77 -26.62
N LEU A 557 -28.64 6.89 -27.53
CA LEU A 557 -27.47 7.17 -28.39
C LEU A 557 -27.66 8.45 -29.23
N ASP A 558 -28.85 8.65 -29.79
CA ASP A 558 -29.15 9.84 -30.62
C ASP A 558 -29.12 11.15 -29.81
N GLN A 559 -29.17 11.07 -28.48
CA GLN A 559 -29.12 12.21 -27.57
C GLN A 559 -27.68 12.58 -27.18
N LEU A 560 -26.69 11.72 -27.48
CA LEU A 560 -25.28 11.88 -27.11
C LEU A 560 -24.53 12.85 -28.04
N ARG A 561 -25.01 14.08 -28.15
CA ARG A 561 -24.46 15.11 -29.06
C ARG A 561 -23.04 15.57 -28.71
N GLN A 562 -22.56 15.28 -27.50
CA GLN A 562 -21.24 15.70 -27.01
C GLN A 562 -20.17 14.62 -27.14
N VAL A 563 -20.51 13.41 -27.61
CA VAL A 563 -19.56 12.30 -27.73
C VAL A 563 -18.54 12.61 -28.81
N GLN A 564 -17.28 12.69 -28.39
CA GLN A 564 -16.11 12.92 -29.24
C GLN A 564 -15.47 11.58 -29.64
N GLU A 565 -15.59 10.57 -28.78
CA GLU A 565 -15.05 9.24 -28.99
C GLU A 565 -16.06 8.16 -28.62
N LEU A 566 -16.37 7.30 -29.59
CA LEU A 566 -17.26 6.16 -29.43
C LEU A 566 -16.52 4.88 -29.85
N VAL A 567 -16.24 4.02 -28.88
CA VAL A 567 -15.67 2.69 -29.09
C VAL A 567 -16.73 1.67 -28.75
N MET A 568 -17.17 0.90 -29.73
CA MET A 568 -18.19 -0.11 -29.51
C MET A 568 -17.79 -1.43 -30.15
N LEU A 569 -17.60 -2.44 -29.31
CA LEU A 569 -17.29 -3.81 -29.70
C LEU A 569 -18.48 -4.69 -29.36
N VAL A 570 -19.12 -5.27 -30.37
CA VAL A 570 -20.18 -6.27 -30.20
C VAL A 570 -19.78 -7.51 -30.98
N ASP A 571 -19.30 -8.53 -30.28
CA ASP A 571 -18.79 -9.76 -30.89
C ASP A 571 -19.28 -11.00 -30.16
N GLY A 572 -19.43 -12.13 -30.86
CA GLY A 572 -19.90 -13.37 -30.24
C GLY A 572 -21.34 -13.31 -29.67
N CYS A 573 -22.22 -12.49 -30.28
CA CYS A 573 -23.63 -12.31 -29.90
C CYS A 573 -24.57 -12.88 -30.99
N PRO A 574 -24.73 -14.20 -31.13
CA PRO A 574 -25.46 -14.83 -32.24
C PRO A 574 -26.97 -14.59 -32.19
N LYS A 575 -27.56 -14.48 -31.00
CA LYS A 575 -29.01 -14.29 -30.81
C LYS A 575 -29.47 -12.84 -30.93
N LEU A 576 -28.55 -11.88 -31.01
CA LEU A 576 -28.88 -10.47 -31.11
C LEU A 576 -29.40 -10.18 -32.54
N PRO A 577 -30.62 -9.65 -32.70
CA PRO A 577 -31.23 -9.43 -34.01
C PRO A 577 -30.37 -8.54 -34.92
N PRO A 578 -30.38 -8.76 -36.26
CA PRO A 578 -29.67 -7.91 -37.21
C PRO A 578 -30.08 -6.43 -37.13
N THR A 579 -31.34 -6.15 -36.83
CA THR A 579 -31.88 -4.79 -36.65
C THR A 579 -31.25 -4.08 -35.46
N SER A 580 -31.10 -4.77 -34.33
CA SER A 580 -30.38 -4.25 -33.17
C SER A 580 -28.91 -4.02 -33.51
N LYS A 581 -28.26 -4.90 -34.28
CA LYS A 581 -26.88 -4.70 -34.75
C LYS A 581 -26.73 -3.52 -35.70
N GLN A 582 -27.72 -3.27 -36.55
CA GLN A 582 -27.75 -2.13 -37.48
C GLN A 582 -27.96 -0.80 -36.75
N ALA A 583 -28.84 -0.76 -35.74
CA ALA A 583 -29.07 0.43 -34.91
C ALA A 583 -27.83 0.87 -34.12
N LEU A 584 -26.87 -0.03 -33.94
CA LEU A 584 -25.61 0.24 -33.24
C LEU A 584 -24.49 0.73 -34.16
N ARG A 585 -24.63 0.64 -35.49
CA ARG A 585 -23.63 1.15 -36.43
C ARG A 585 -23.71 2.68 -36.47
N PRO A 586 -22.71 3.43 -36.00
CA PRO A 586 -22.89 4.87 -35.87
C PRO A 586 -22.57 5.56 -37.19
N ILE A 587 -23.24 6.69 -37.37
CA ILE A 587 -22.92 7.73 -38.33
C ILE A 587 -21.51 8.23 -37.98
N SER A 588 -20.51 7.76 -38.73
CA SER A 588 -19.06 8.05 -38.59
C SER A 588 -18.36 7.43 -37.37
N ILE A 589 -17.85 6.21 -37.55
CA ILE A 589 -16.91 5.53 -36.63
C ILE A 589 -15.68 5.05 -37.39
N LEU A 590 -14.51 5.14 -36.74
CA LEU A 590 -13.30 4.44 -37.11
C LEU A 590 -13.50 2.95 -36.82
N ILE A 591 -14.03 2.24 -37.81
CA ILE A 591 -14.21 0.78 -37.76
C ILE A 591 -12.82 0.16 -37.94
N CYS A 592 -12.14 -0.21 -36.85
CA CYS A 592 -11.05 -1.16 -36.94
C CYS A 592 -11.66 -2.57 -37.01
N GLY A 593 -12.25 -2.86 -38.15
CA GLY A 593 -12.75 -4.17 -38.54
C GLY A 593 -11.93 -4.66 -39.73
N SER A 594 -11.28 -5.81 -39.58
CA SER A 594 -10.75 -6.59 -40.68
C SER A 594 -11.90 -7.00 -41.61
N SER A 595 -12.13 -6.22 -42.66
CA SER A 595 -12.98 -6.60 -43.79
C SER A 595 -12.52 -5.88 -45.05
N ASN A 596 -11.57 -6.48 -45.77
CA ASN A 596 -11.39 -6.26 -47.20
C ASN A 596 -11.93 -7.49 -47.94
N LEU A 597 -13.22 -7.46 -48.26
CA LEU A 597 -13.77 -8.18 -49.41
C LEU A 597 -14.72 -7.20 -50.10
N GLU A 598 -14.22 -6.56 -51.15
CA GLU A 598 -15.02 -5.72 -52.03
C GLU A 598 -15.92 -6.58 -52.94
N PRO A 599 -17.15 -6.12 -53.26
CA PRO A 599 -18.00 -6.74 -54.25
C PRO A 599 -17.79 -6.06 -55.61
N GLY A 600 -17.10 -6.70 -56.54
CA GLY A 600 -17.04 -6.20 -57.91
C GLY A 600 -16.03 -6.90 -58.79
N PHE A 601 -16.39 -8.06 -59.35
CA PHE A 601 -15.96 -8.49 -60.68
C PHE A 601 -16.88 -9.64 -61.13
N ARG A 602 -17.94 -9.28 -61.86
CA ARG A 602 -18.59 -10.20 -62.80
C ARG A 602 -17.66 -10.35 -64.01
N ASP A 603 -17.63 -11.55 -64.57
CA ASP A 603 -17.09 -11.92 -65.88
C ASP A 603 -15.55 -11.96 -66.02
N ALA A 604 -14.97 -13.14 -65.79
CA ALA A 604 -14.02 -13.81 -66.70
C ALA A 604 -13.37 -15.03 -66.02
N TRP A 605 -13.80 -16.24 -66.39
CA TRP A 605 -13.05 -17.47 -66.12
C TRP A 605 -12.66 -18.08 -67.46
N PRO A 606 -11.37 -18.25 -67.77
CA PRO A 606 -10.92 -19.39 -68.55
C PRO A 606 -10.54 -20.52 -67.59
N ARG A 607 -11.13 -21.70 -67.82
CA ARG A 607 -10.71 -22.96 -67.22
C ARG A 607 -9.27 -23.26 -67.67
N ALA A 608 -8.44 -23.75 -66.76
CA ALA A 608 -7.16 -24.37 -67.12
C ALA A 608 -6.91 -25.59 -66.22
N THR A 609 -7.31 -26.75 -66.73
CA THR A 609 -6.63 -28.02 -66.52
C THR A 609 -5.31 -27.98 -67.30
N ASP A 610 -4.16 -28.14 -66.63
CA ASP A 610 -3.02 -29.00 -67.04
C ASP A 610 -1.68 -28.62 -66.34
N ALA A 611 -1.11 -29.64 -65.67
CA ALA A 611 0.31 -29.88 -65.29
C ALA A 611 0.98 -29.12 -64.12
N PRO A 612 2.08 -29.64 -63.50
CA PRO A 612 2.39 -31.02 -63.04
C PRO A 612 2.84 -31.05 -61.53
N PRO A 613 3.10 -32.22 -60.88
CA PRO A 613 3.39 -32.31 -59.43
C PRO A 613 4.87 -32.06 -59.07
N PRO A 614 5.22 -31.88 -57.76
CA PRO A 614 6.43 -31.19 -57.32
C PRO A 614 7.65 -32.12 -57.14
N PRO A 615 8.89 -31.58 -57.13
CA PRO A 615 10.06 -32.34 -56.71
C PRO A 615 10.23 -32.35 -55.18
N GLN A 616 10.65 -33.50 -54.66
CA GLN A 616 10.95 -33.78 -53.25
C GLN A 616 12.42 -33.49 -52.88
N LEU A 617 12.66 -33.36 -51.56
CA LEU A 617 13.93 -33.50 -50.80
C LEU A 617 14.91 -32.29 -50.87
N GLU A 618 15.58 -31.82 -49.80
CA GLU A 618 16.17 -32.49 -48.63
C GLU A 618 16.21 -31.60 -47.36
N VAL A 619 16.30 -32.26 -46.20
CA VAL A 619 16.59 -31.69 -44.87
C VAL A 619 18.10 -31.81 -44.59
N PRO A 620 18.73 -30.80 -43.97
CA PRO A 620 19.67 -31.12 -42.90
C PRO A 620 19.63 -30.17 -41.68
N ARG A 621 19.34 -30.79 -40.52
CA ARG A 621 20.04 -30.73 -39.22
C ARG A 621 20.60 -29.37 -38.70
N CYS A 622 19.97 -28.90 -37.61
CA CYS A 622 20.56 -28.03 -36.59
C CYS A 622 21.90 -28.56 -36.03
N PRO A 623 22.72 -27.64 -35.49
CA PRO A 623 23.08 -27.78 -34.07
C PRO A 623 22.95 -26.48 -33.26
N VAL A 624 22.62 -26.68 -31.99
CA VAL A 624 22.43 -25.72 -30.89
C VAL A 624 23.77 -25.12 -30.42
N ARG A 625 23.80 -23.81 -30.11
CA ARG A 625 24.60 -23.22 -29.01
C ARG A 625 24.12 -21.80 -28.63
N ALA A 626 23.72 -21.64 -27.36
CA ALA A 626 23.52 -20.38 -26.62
C ALA A 626 24.91 -19.81 -26.19
N THR A 627 25.20 -18.54 -25.85
CA THR A 627 24.61 -17.32 -25.22
C THR A 627 25.56 -16.12 -25.55
N PRO A 628 25.54 -14.90 -24.93
CA PRO A 628 24.52 -14.03 -24.34
C PRO A 628 24.50 -12.57 -24.90
N GLU A 629 23.40 -11.88 -24.58
CA GLU A 629 23.17 -10.44 -24.39
C GLU A 629 24.35 -9.45 -24.53
N GLN A 630 24.23 -8.55 -25.51
CA GLN A 630 24.63 -7.14 -25.40
C GLN A 630 23.51 -6.28 -25.96
N GLY A 631 22.88 -5.49 -25.09
CA GLY A 631 21.95 -4.44 -25.47
C GLY A 631 22.70 -3.17 -25.86
N LEU A 632 22.15 -2.46 -26.85
CA LEU A 632 22.14 -1.00 -26.98
C LEU A 632 21.16 -0.59 -28.11
N THR A 633 20.02 -0.05 -27.67
CA THR A 633 19.31 1.14 -28.17
C THR A 633 19.25 1.47 -29.69
N CYS A 634 18.01 1.52 -30.22
CA CYS A 634 17.26 2.73 -30.64
C CYS A 634 16.67 2.74 -32.09
N VAL A 635 15.48 3.37 -32.17
CA VAL A 635 14.84 4.10 -33.30
C VAL A 635 13.77 3.40 -34.17
N ALA A 636 12.54 3.88 -33.95
CA ALA A 636 11.45 4.27 -34.86
C ALA A 636 10.71 3.27 -35.79
N SER A 637 9.38 3.30 -35.62
CA SER A 637 8.34 3.52 -36.63
C SER A 637 8.64 3.09 -38.09
N ARG A 638 7.98 2.03 -38.54
CA ARG A 638 7.07 2.03 -39.71
C ARG A 638 6.44 0.65 -39.89
N ARG A 639 5.10 0.66 -40.03
CA ARG A 639 4.24 -0.27 -40.80
C ARG A 639 4.51 -1.79 -40.68
N GLY A 640 3.52 -2.48 -40.12
CA GLY A 640 3.02 -3.73 -40.74
C GLY A 640 3.01 -4.97 -39.86
N ARG A 641 1.80 -5.46 -39.60
CA ARG A 641 1.39 -6.85 -39.28
C ARG A 641 1.96 -7.49 -38.00
N LEU A 642 1.06 -7.69 -37.04
CA LEU A 642 1.14 -8.80 -36.10
C LEU A 642 -0.17 -9.57 -36.19
N GLU A 643 -0.06 -10.80 -36.68
CA GLU A 643 -1.12 -11.79 -36.69
C GLU A 643 -1.39 -12.31 -35.29
N VAL A 644 -2.67 -12.61 -35.07
CA VAL A 644 -3.26 -13.19 -33.87
C VAL A 644 -2.85 -14.66 -33.73
N GLY A 645 -2.52 -15.05 -32.50
CA GLY A 645 -2.44 -16.45 -32.09
C GLY A 645 -2.86 -16.58 -30.64
N LEU A 646 -4.16 -16.74 -30.43
CA LEU A 646 -4.79 -17.04 -29.14
C LEU A 646 -4.95 -18.56 -29.04
N VAL A 647 -4.36 -19.17 -28.01
CA VAL A 647 -4.66 -20.57 -27.64
C VAL A 647 -4.76 -20.65 -26.11
N VAL A 648 -6.03 -20.80 -25.69
CA VAL A 648 -6.62 -21.22 -24.39
C VAL A 648 -6.50 -20.25 -23.21
#